data_AF-A0A518D2Q9-F1
#
_entry.id   AF-A0A518D2Q9-F1
#
_cell.length_a   1.000
_cell.length_b   1.000
_cell.length_c   1.000
_cell.angle_alpha   90.00
_cell.angle_beta   90.00
_cell.angle_gamma   90.00
#
_symmetry.space_group_name_H-M   'P 1'
#
loop_
_entity.id
_entity.type
_entity.pdbx_description
1 polymer ?
#
loop_
_entity_poly.entity_id
_entity_poly.type
_entity_poly.pdbx_seq_one_letter_code
_entity_poly.pdbx_strand_id
1 'polypeptide(L)'
;MQPLRFLLALAPLAAAPALAGNLQVHDMHDAPDPRSAEALAAALLDDARHAVLADVDGTLHARSLAHGYRARFDQQQLWVAEDSGAWSFGLALTGFGRDGQLEAVDPAPETSHAGRRVERRFGPNLTEWYANHDRGLEHGYTVAERPAGTGALVLELELTTALAPSLTGDRRTLLLANADGATLARYAGLVAFDADGSDLAARFELDGTDLHIHVDDFGARYPLTIDPIVQTGYIKASNTDAGDQFGRSVAVWGSTLVVGATEEDGVGGLNGNQSSNGLSSAGAVYVFVHDGSNWVQEAYIKPSSRGANDRFGTSVDIFENTLVVGATGDDSAATLVGGNSGDNSLSNAGAAWVFERSGSTWSQVAYLKSPSPDSSDSFGISVAIDGEFIVVGANREDSSATGVDGSSANDSASDAGAAYVYRRLVSGWTYDSYLKASNTGVGDQFGLDVGISGDTIVVGAPYENSDANGSGGDQTDESAGDAGALYVFVNGTSGWTQQAYLKATNSDAFDLFGWSVAIDGDRLVVGAPFEDSAATGVNGDQADNTLGGCGAAYVFARSGSNWFAQAYLKPTAGDTNDLFGWSVAISGGLIAVGVREEDGGGQLSLGSPFDDSETDSGAVYLFTPVGFTWEPRTYLKASNTDTSDGFGDALALAGERLVVGAAFEGSSSTGVGGSQFNNSASAAGAVYAFDVGFWELVPGCFANPALILAPARSAYMDETFRFQIQGNSITTGFAASYYGVLGTNVSGCGTLLGLGEELLLLLAPQPTLVSVEPLTGGLADETLAIPNLPSLEGIRVTLQALVVDTSSFATEFSQGLEIEIRP
;
A
#
# COMPACT_ATOMS: atom_id res chain seq x y z
N MET A 1 -6.38 -53.27 -32.89
CA MET A 1 -5.23 -53.90 -32.21
C MET A 1 -3.95 -53.39 -32.86
N GLN A 2 -3.10 -52.72 -32.09
CA GLN A 2 -1.68 -52.35 -32.36
C GLN A 2 -1.31 -51.48 -33.60
N PRO A 3 -0.14 -50.81 -33.56
CA PRO A 3 0.11 -49.55 -34.30
C PRO A 3 1.14 -49.69 -35.44
N LEU A 4 1.42 -48.58 -36.14
CA LEU A 4 2.55 -48.46 -37.08
C LEU A 4 3.38 -47.19 -36.81
N ARG A 5 4.72 -47.34 -36.77
CA ARG A 5 5.72 -46.25 -36.82
C ARG A 5 6.20 -46.07 -38.27
N PHE A 6 6.74 -44.91 -38.62
CA PHE A 6 7.79 -44.82 -39.66
C PHE A 6 8.84 -43.73 -39.39
N LEU A 7 10.00 -43.84 -40.04
CA LEU A 7 11.29 -43.22 -39.69
C LEU A 7 11.61 -41.89 -40.40
N LEU A 8 12.55 -41.14 -39.80
CA LEU A 8 13.33 -40.05 -40.41
C LEU A 8 14.26 -40.52 -41.55
N ALA A 9 14.68 -39.56 -42.39
CA ALA A 9 15.96 -39.58 -43.11
C ALA A 9 16.61 -38.17 -43.09
N LEU A 10 17.94 -38.11 -43.01
CA LEU A 10 18.75 -36.87 -42.89
C LEU A 10 19.90 -36.86 -43.92
N ALA A 11 20.43 -35.64 -44.16
CA ALA A 11 21.84 -35.25 -44.40
C ALA A 11 22.16 -34.59 -45.78
N PRO A 12 23.25 -33.78 -45.92
CA PRO A 12 23.77 -32.72 -45.00
C PRO A 12 24.51 -31.51 -45.69
N LEU A 13 25.19 -30.66 -44.87
CA LEU A 13 26.16 -29.55 -45.15
C LEU A 13 25.58 -28.23 -45.72
N ALA A 14 26.02 -27.01 -45.35
CA ALA A 14 27.01 -26.47 -44.37
C ALA A 14 26.86 -24.91 -44.33
N ALA A 15 27.31 -24.09 -43.36
CA ALA A 15 27.95 -24.23 -42.03
C ALA A 15 27.74 -22.91 -41.20
N ALA A 16 28.36 -22.76 -40.01
CA ALA A 16 28.28 -21.58 -39.10
C ALA A 16 29.68 -20.93 -38.88
N PRO A 17 29.84 -19.77 -38.18
CA PRO A 17 29.63 -19.60 -36.71
C PRO A 17 28.99 -18.23 -36.32
N ALA A 18 28.77 -17.81 -35.07
CA ALA A 18 28.41 -18.49 -33.80
C ALA A 18 28.03 -17.40 -32.76
N LEU A 19 26.81 -17.43 -32.21
CA LEU A 19 26.40 -16.79 -30.94
C LEU A 19 24.95 -17.21 -30.62
N ALA A 20 24.77 -18.51 -30.39
CA ALA A 20 23.51 -19.11 -29.95
C ALA A 20 23.85 -20.27 -29.01
N GLY A 21 23.82 -20.01 -27.71
CA GLY A 21 24.14 -20.98 -26.66
C GLY A 21 22.89 -21.31 -25.84
N ASN A 22 22.28 -22.45 -26.14
CA ASN A 22 21.37 -23.21 -25.29
C ASN A 22 20.10 -22.52 -24.74
N LEU A 23 19.07 -22.47 -25.60
CA LEU A 23 17.72 -22.91 -25.23
C LEU A 23 17.31 -23.98 -26.25
N GLN A 24 17.47 -25.26 -25.90
CA GLN A 24 16.93 -26.35 -26.72
C GLN A 24 15.51 -26.66 -26.27
N VAL A 25 14.56 -26.37 -27.15
CA VAL A 25 13.14 -26.70 -26.99
C VAL A 25 12.96 -28.21 -27.00
N HIS A 26 12.51 -28.75 -25.86
CA HIS A 26 11.80 -30.01 -25.80
C HIS A 26 10.46 -29.75 -25.11
N ASP A 27 9.37 -30.05 -25.82
CA ASP A 27 7.98 -29.99 -25.39
C ASP A 27 7.51 -28.65 -24.78
N MET A 28 7.51 -27.57 -25.58
CA MET A 28 6.55 -26.47 -25.38
C MET A 28 5.32 -26.72 -26.25
N HIS A 29 4.21 -27.08 -25.61
CA HIS A 29 2.88 -27.10 -26.24
C HIS A 29 1.96 -25.98 -25.72
N ASP A 30 2.48 -25.13 -24.83
CA ASP A 30 1.81 -23.98 -24.25
C ASP A 30 2.26 -22.68 -24.94
N ALA A 31 1.31 -21.81 -25.24
CA ALA A 31 1.55 -20.44 -25.67
C ALA A 31 1.82 -19.55 -24.43
N PRO A 32 2.56 -18.43 -24.56
CA PRO A 32 2.73 -17.49 -23.45
C PRO A 32 1.37 -16.95 -22.99
N ASP A 33 1.21 -16.88 -21.66
CA ASP A 33 -0.05 -16.51 -21.00
C ASP A 33 -0.44 -15.05 -21.34
N PRO A 34 -1.69 -14.76 -21.78
CA PRO A 34 -2.15 -13.39 -22.00
C PRO A 34 -1.94 -12.45 -20.80
N ARG A 35 -2.00 -12.98 -19.57
CA ARG A 35 -1.70 -12.23 -18.33
C ARG A 35 -0.26 -11.70 -18.30
N SER A 36 0.68 -12.41 -18.92
CA SER A 36 2.06 -11.95 -19.07
C SER A 36 2.20 -10.77 -20.03
N ALA A 37 1.36 -10.66 -21.06
CA ALA A 37 1.45 -9.58 -22.04
C ALA A 37 0.89 -8.25 -21.52
N GLU A 38 -0.20 -8.30 -20.75
CA GLU A 38 -0.79 -7.11 -20.12
C GLU A 38 0.01 -6.63 -18.90
N ALA A 39 0.50 -7.55 -18.06
CA ALA A 39 1.46 -7.22 -17.01
C ALA A 39 2.77 -6.65 -17.58
N LEU A 40 3.29 -7.23 -18.67
CA LEU A 40 4.43 -6.68 -19.39
C LEU A 40 4.13 -5.30 -19.97
N ALA A 41 2.94 -5.05 -20.52
CA ALA A 41 2.58 -3.73 -21.06
C ALA A 41 2.49 -2.65 -19.95
N ALA A 42 1.95 -2.99 -18.77
CA ALA A 42 1.92 -2.09 -17.62
C ALA A 42 3.32 -1.84 -17.05
N ALA A 43 4.14 -2.89 -16.89
CA ALA A 43 5.52 -2.80 -16.44
C ALA A 43 6.41 -2.02 -17.43
N LEU A 44 6.22 -2.21 -18.75
CA LEU A 44 6.90 -1.43 -19.78
C LEU A 44 6.45 0.05 -19.78
N LEU A 45 5.21 0.36 -19.40
CA LEU A 45 4.73 1.73 -19.29
C LEU A 45 5.28 2.44 -18.05
N ASP A 46 5.44 1.74 -16.93
CA ASP A 46 6.14 2.24 -15.75
C ASP A 46 7.64 2.42 -16.00
N ASP A 47 8.32 1.38 -16.52
CA ASP A 47 9.73 1.45 -16.88
C ASP A 47 9.99 2.53 -17.94
N ALA A 48 9.03 2.84 -18.83
CA ALA A 48 9.11 3.97 -19.77
C ALA A 48 8.86 5.36 -19.13
N ARG A 49 8.11 5.47 -18.03
CA ARG A 49 7.91 6.74 -17.29
C ARG A 49 9.14 7.09 -16.46
N HIS A 50 9.75 6.07 -15.87
CA HIS A 50 10.92 6.18 -15.02
C HIS A 50 12.24 5.95 -15.78
N ALA A 51 12.16 5.57 -17.06
CA ALA A 51 13.29 5.33 -17.95
C ALA A 51 14.35 6.43 -17.90
N VAL A 52 15.61 5.97 -17.90
CA VAL A 52 16.71 6.82 -18.29
C VAL A 52 16.78 6.83 -19.82
N LEU A 53 16.61 8.01 -20.40
CA LEU A 53 16.69 8.26 -21.84
C LEU A 53 18.07 8.82 -22.19
N ALA A 54 18.62 8.39 -23.32
CA ALA A 54 19.87 8.91 -23.87
C ALA A 54 19.61 9.92 -25.00
N ASP A 55 20.16 11.13 -24.87
CA ASP A 55 20.16 12.13 -25.94
C ASP A 55 21.20 11.78 -27.03
N VAL A 56 21.08 12.45 -28.18
CA VAL A 56 21.93 12.21 -29.38
C VAL A 56 23.43 12.46 -29.11
N ASP A 57 23.77 13.26 -28.09
CA ASP A 57 25.15 13.51 -27.65
C ASP A 57 25.66 12.55 -26.55
N GLY A 58 24.81 11.61 -26.11
CA GLY A 58 25.12 10.65 -25.05
C GLY A 58 24.82 11.13 -23.63
N THR A 59 24.27 12.33 -23.44
CA THR A 59 23.77 12.79 -22.14
C THR A 59 22.58 11.92 -21.72
N LEU A 60 22.57 11.45 -20.48
CA LEU A 60 21.45 10.67 -19.95
C LEU A 60 20.49 11.58 -19.18
N HIS A 61 19.19 11.32 -19.31
CA HIS A 61 18.12 12.10 -18.70
C HIS A 61 17.11 11.20 -18.02
N ALA A 62 16.70 11.58 -16.82
CA ALA A 62 15.58 10.97 -16.11
C ALA A 62 14.65 12.09 -15.61
N ARG A 63 13.36 11.81 -15.45
CA ARG A 63 12.40 12.81 -14.97
C ARG A 63 11.46 12.15 -13.95
N SER A 64 11.07 12.90 -12.93
CA SER A 64 10.01 12.51 -12.02
C SER A 64 8.93 13.58 -12.06
N LEU A 65 7.79 13.24 -12.68
CA LEU A 65 6.65 14.15 -12.80
C LEU A 65 5.98 14.39 -11.44
N ALA A 66 5.90 13.36 -10.60
CA ALA A 66 5.33 13.45 -9.25
C ALA A 66 6.11 14.43 -8.35
N HIS A 67 7.43 14.44 -8.46
CA HIS A 67 8.31 15.34 -7.70
C HIS A 67 8.63 16.66 -8.41
N GLY A 68 8.11 16.88 -9.62
CA GLY A 68 8.35 18.10 -10.40
C GLY A 68 9.83 18.40 -10.66
N TYR A 69 10.68 17.39 -10.88
CA TYR A 69 12.10 17.59 -11.21
C TYR A 69 12.56 16.78 -12.43
N ARG A 70 13.66 17.23 -13.03
CA ARG A 70 14.46 16.54 -14.03
C ARG A 70 15.87 16.26 -13.50
N ALA A 71 16.35 15.06 -13.74
CA ALA A 71 17.73 14.65 -13.53
C ALA A 71 18.46 14.55 -14.88
N ARG A 72 19.72 14.98 -14.91
CA ARG A 72 20.60 14.91 -16.07
C ARG A 72 21.96 14.39 -15.63
N PHE A 73 22.44 13.33 -16.27
CA PHE A 73 23.77 12.78 -16.04
C PHE A 73 24.63 13.16 -17.23
N ASP A 74 25.63 14.01 -17.00
CA ASP A 74 26.70 14.21 -17.98
C ASP A 74 27.91 13.32 -17.63
N GLN A 75 29.04 13.56 -18.30
CA GLN A 75 30.25 12.76 -18.12
C GLN A 75 30.90 12.94 -16.74
N GLN A 76 30.54 13.96 -15.97
CA GLN A 76 31.24 14.34 -14.74
C GLN A 76 30.34 14.38 -13.50
N GLN A 77 29.05 14.71 -13.65
CA GLN A 77 28.16 14.91 -12.50
C GLN A 77 26.70 14.55 -12.78
N LEU A 78 25.95 14.29 -11.72
CA LEU A 78 24.49 14.39 -11.73
C LEU A 78 24.10 15.87 -11.62
N TRP A 79 23.07 16.28 -12.34
CA TRP A 79 22.33 17.54 -12.14
C TRP A 79 20.86 17.24 -11.87
N VAL A 80 20.33 17.73 -10.75
CA VAL A 80 18.90 17.74 -10.43
C VAL A 80 18.39 19.17 -10.50
N ALA A 81 17.28 19.39 -11.19
CA ALA A 81 16.64 20.71 -11.30
C ALA A 81 15.12 20.58 -11.27
N GLU A 82 14.45 21.52 -10.61
CA GLU A 82 13.00 21.63 -10.67
C GLU A 82 12.53 21.83 -12.12
N ASP A 83 11.37 21.29 -12.46
CA ASP A 83 10.76 21.42 -13.79
C ASP A 83 10.55 22.90 -14.16
N SER A 84 10.11 23.73 -13.22
CA SER A 84 10.01 25.19 -13.40
C SER A 84 11.37 25.89 -13.57
N GLY A 85 12.44 25.28 -13.09
CA GLY A 85 13.79 25.83 -13.04
C GLY A 85 14.05 26.81 -11.88
N ALA A 86 13.20 26.87 -10.85
CA ALA A 86 13.42 27.77 -9.72
C ALA A 86 14.61 27.37 -8.82
N TRP A 87 14.97 26.09 -8.78
CA TRP A 87 16.20 25.60 -8.13
C TRP A 87 16.87 24.47 -8.92
N SER A 88 18.18 24.31 -8.69
CA SER A 88 18.98 23.18 -9.13
C SER A 88 20.21 22.94 -8.24
N PHE A 89 20.67 21.70 -8.21
CA PHE A 89 21.96 21.32 -7.65
C PHE A 89 22.60 20.21 -8.49
N GLY A 90 23.91 20.05 -8.38
CA GLY A 90 24.67 18.97 -8.99
C GLY A 90 25.58 18.29 -7.97
N LEU A 91 25.83 17.00 -8.21
CA LEU A 91 26.71 16.14 -7.39
C LEU A 91 27.71 15.46 -8.33
N ALA A 92 28.99 15.73 -8.13
CA ALA A 92 30.09 15.08 -8.83
C ALA A 92 30.92 14.26 -7.84
N LEU A 93 31.06 12.95 -8.04
CA LEU A 93 32.02 12.17 -7.28
C LEU A 93 33.44 12.54 -7.72
N THR A 94 34.27 13.06 -6.82
CA THR A 94 35.63 13.53 -7.12
C THR A 94 36.71 12.63 -6.54
N GLY A 95 36.44 11.98 -5.40
CA GLY A 95 37.42 11.18 -4.68
C GLY A 95 36.83 9.96 -3.99
N PHE A 96 37.66 8.94 -3.82
CA PHE A 96 37.31 7.70 -3.13
C PHE A 96 38.55 7.11 -2.46
N GLY A 97 38.42 6.60 -1.24
CA GLY A 97 39.53 5.94 -0.57
C GLY A 97 39.38 5.91 0.94
N ARG A 98 40.50 6.13 1.64
CA ARG A 98 40.53 6.21 3.11
C ARG A 98 40.57 7.65 3.57
N ASP A 99 40.08 7.91 4.77
CA ASP A 99 40.23 9.20 5.43
C ASP A 99 41.72 9.63 5.46
N GLY A 100 42.02 10.81 4.91
CA GLY A 100 43.39 11.31 4.70
C GLY A 100 44.21 10.62 3.59
N GLN A 101 43.64 9.67 2.84
CA GLN A 101 44.22 8.97 1.69
C GLN A 101 43.14 8.73 0.61
N LEU A 102 42.50 9.81 0.17
CA LEU A 102 41.60 9.80 -0.99
C LEU A 102 42.42 9.72 -2.29
N GLU A 103 41.99 8.86 -3.20
CA GLU A 103 42.43 8.87 -4.60
C GLU A 103 41.35 9.55 -5.44
N ALA A 104 41.75 10.38 -6.40
CA ALA A 104 40.80 10.99 -7.35
C ALA A 104 40.20 9.90 -8.23
N VAL A 105 38.88 9.91 -8.41
CA VAL A 105 38.20 8.95 -9.29
C VAL A 105 38.42 9.31 -10.77
N ASP A 106 38.15 8.38 -11.68
CA ASP A 106 38.23 8.66 -13.12
C ASP A 106 37.19 9.73 -13.51
N PRO A 107 37.57 10.89 -14.07
CA PRO A 107 36.64 11.95 -14.47
C PRO A 107 35.79 11.61 -15.71
N ALA A 108 35.91 10.39 -16.26
CA ALA A 108 35.08 9.86 -17.34
C ALA A 108 34.75 8.37 -17.09
N PRO A 109 33.91 8.04 -16.08
CA PRO A 109 33.59 6.66 -15.71
C PRO A 109 32.89 5.89 -16.84
N GLU A 110 33.08 4.55 -16.84
CA GLU A 110 32.29 3.68 -17.71
C GLU A 110 30.81 3.77 -17.31
N THR A 111 30.03 4.47 -18.12
CA THR A 111 28.62 4.78 -17.83
C THR A 111 27.70 3.87 -18.64
N SER A 112 26.78 3.19 -17.98
CA SER A 112 25.72 2.37 -18.57
C SER A 112 24.35 2.74 -17.98
N HIS A 113 23.28 2.41 -18.70
CA HIS A 113 21.90 2.52 -18.19
C HIS A 113 21.07 1.32 -18.65
N ALA A 114 20.05 0.97 -17.88
CA ALA A 114 19.07 -0.04 -18.20
C ALA A 114 17.75 0.28 -17.47
N GLY A 115 16.66 0.42 -18.23
CA GLY A 115 15.37 0.88 -17.69
C GLY A 115 15.53 2.17 -16.90
N ARG A 116 15.05 2.16 -15.65
CA ARG A 116 15.17 3.24 -14.66
C ARG A 116 16.55 3.46 -14.01
N ARG A 117 17.57 2.64 -14.26
CA ARG A 117 18.87 2.67 -13.55
C ARG A 117 20.03 3.20 -14.41
N VAL A 118 20.90 4.03 -13.82
CA VAL A 118 22.23 4.41 -14.34
C VAL A 118 23.30 3.78 -13.46
N GLU A 119 24.37 3.27 -14.05
CA GLU A 119 25.60 2.89 -13.35
C GLU A 119 26.80 3.64 -13.94
N ARG A 120 27.68 4.13 -13.08
CA ARG A 120 28.98 4.75 -13.40
C ARG A 120 30.07 3.98 -12.68
N ARG A 121 30.91 3.28 -13.44
CA ARG A 121 32.00 2.46 -12.88
C ARG A 121 33.30 3.23 -12.92
N PHE A 122 33.81 3.53 -11.73
CA PHE A 122 35.09 4.20 -11.49
C PHE A 122 36.17 3.13 -11.28
N GLY A 123 36.51 2.43 -12.37
CA GLY A 123 37.37 1.25 -12.32
C GLY A 123 36.67 0.01 -11.73
N PRO A 124 37.42 -1.00 -11.26
CA PRO A 124 36.86 -2.28 -10.81
C PRO A 124 36.23 -2.22 -9.42
N ASN A 125 36.60 -1.24 -8.59
CA ASN A 125 36.34 -1.28 -7.15
C ASN A 125 35.20 -0.36 -6.67
N LEU A 126 34.68 0.51 -7.53
CA LEU A 126 33.63 1.47 -7.19
C LEU A 126 32.64 1.62 -8.33
N THR A 127 31.36 1.40 -8.02
CA THR A 127 30.23 1.72 -8.89
C THR A 127 29.34 2.73 -8.18
N GLU A 128 29.24 3.95 -8.71
CA GLU A 128 28.13 4.85 -8.38
C GLU A 128 26.93 4.40 -9.20
N TRP A 129 25.74 4.43 -8.62
CA TRP A 129 24.52 4.10 -9.33
C TRP A 129 23.38 5.02 -8.91
N TYR A 130 22.46 5.21 -9.82
CA TYR A 130 21.25 5.99 -9.60
C TYR A 130 20.06 5.19 -10.09
N ALA A 131 18.96 5.23 -9.36
CA ALA A 131 17.70 4.68 -9.83
C ALA A 131 16.64 5.76 -9.76
N ASN A 132 16.09 6.12 -10.93
CA ASN A 132 14.96 7.03 -11.00
C ASN A 132 13.73 6.25 -10.57
N HIS A 133 13.40 6.31 -9.30
CA HIS A 133 12.26 5.64 -8.74
C HIS A 133 11.08 6.59 -8.62
N ASP A 134 9.92 5.96 -8.49
CA ASP A 134 8.66 6.60 -8.20
C ASP A 134 8.79 7.48 -6.94
N ARG A 135 9.55 7.02 -5.93
CA ARG A 135 9.89 7.70 -4.65
C ARG A 135 10.91 8.85 -4.76
N GLY A 136 11.45 9.12 -5.94
CA GLY A 136 12.54 10.08 -6.15
C GLY A 136 13.78 9.45 -6.78
N LEU A 137 14.85 10.23 -6.90
CA LEU A 137 16.12 9.75 -7.44
C LEU A 137 16.95 9.14 -6.31
N GLU A 138 16.92 7.83 -6.22
CA GLU A 138 17.82 7.06 -5.36
C GLU A 138 19.25 7.15 -5.93
N HIS A 139 20.22 7.32 -5.04
CA HIS A 139 21.63 7.52 -5.40
C HIS A 139 22.51 6.72 -4.44
N GLY A 140 23.01 5.59 -4.91
CA GLY A 140 23.83 4.71 -4.10
C GLY A 140 25.21 4.44 -4.69
N TYR A 141 26.01 3.74 -3.89
CA TYR A 141 27.36 3.31 -4.23
C TYR A 141 27.53 1.84 -3.87
N THR A 142 28.21 1.09 -4.73
CA THR A 142 28.70 -0.26 -4.44
C THR A 142 30.22 -0.27 -4.49
N VAL A 143 30.84 -0.63 -3.38
CA VAL A 143 32.30 -0.71 -3.23
C VAL A 143 32.71 -2.17 -3.23
N ALA A 144 33.40 -2.64 -4.27
CA ALA A 144 33.65 -4.07 -4.49
C ALA A 144 34.76 -4.64 -3.60
N GLU A 145 35.79 -3.85 -3.29
CA GLU A 145 36.93 -4.26 -2.46
C GLU A 145 37.37 -3.15 -1.49
N ARG A 146 37.95 -3.55 -0.36
CA ARG A 146 38.42 -2.65 0.70
C ARG A 146 39.58 -1.76 0.22
N PRO A 147 39.42 -0.41 0.20
CA PRO A 147 40.52 0.48 -0.17
C PRO A 147 41.70 0.37 0.79
N ALA A 148 42.91 0.41 0.22
CA ALA A 148 44.15 0.35 0.98
C ALA A 148 44.32 1.60 1.86
N GLY A 149 44.93 1.43 3.04
CA GLY A 149 45.17 2.50 4.02
C GLY A 149 44.54 2.21 5.38
N THR A 150 44.29 3.27 6.15
CA THR A 150 43.73 3.21 7.52
C THR A 150 42.79 4.38 7.75
N GLY A 151 41.75 4.21 8.56
CA GLY A 151 40.70 5.20 8.77
C GLY A 151 39.39 4.78 8.12
N ALA A 152 38.35 5.60 8.25
CA ALA A 152 37.05 5.34 7.62
C ALA A 152 37.19 5.25 6.09
N LEU A 153 36.25 4.53 5.45
CA LEU A 153 35.99 4.66 4.03
C LEU A 153 35.39 6.05 3.78
N VAL A 154 35.83 6.72 2.72
CA VAL A 154 35.32 8.05 2.35
C VAL A 154 35.03 8.11 0.84
N LEU A 155 33.83 8.60 0.50
CA LEU A 155 33.47 9.11 -0.82
C LEU A 155 33.46 10.64 -0.74
N GLU A 156 34.14 11.31 -1.65
CA GLU A 156 34.21 12.78 -1.75
C GLU A 156 33.38 13.22 -2.95
N LEU A 157 32.40 14.11 -2.71
CA LEU A 157 31.51 14.67 -3.70
C LEU A 157 31.63 16.20 -3.73
N GLU A 158 31.75 16.80 -4.92
CA GLU A 158 31.60 18.24 -5.12
C GLU A 158 30.11 18.60 -5.33
N LEU A 159 29.55 19.42 -4.45
CA LEU A 159 28.18 19.93 -4.53
C LEU A 159 28.14 21.26 -5.29
N THR A 160 27.66 21.25 -6.53
CA THR A 160 27.42 22.48 -7.30
C THR A 160 26.00 22.99 -7.06
N THR A 161 25.81 24.07 -6.29
CA THR A 161 24.47 24.62 -6.04
C THR A 161 24.44 26.14 -5.84
N ALA A 162 23.28 26.75 -6.08
CA ALA A 162 22.97 28.13 -5.67
C ALA A 162 22.16 28.19 -4.35
N LEU A 163 21.78 27.03 -3.80
CA LEU A 163 21.13 26.88 -2.50
C LEU A 163 22.18 26.92 -1.38
N ALA A 164 21.76 27.20 -0.14
CA ALA A 164 22.60 27.12 1.04
C ALA A 164 22.59 25.68 1.58
N PRO A 165 23.71 24.93 1.51
CA PRO A 165 23.80 23.60 2.08
C PRO A 165 23.98 23.66 3.60
N SER A 166 23.33 22.74 4.33
CA SER A 166 23.59 22.51 5.75
C SER A 166 23.30 21.05 6.14
N LEU A 167 23.97 20.54 7.16
CA LEU A 167 23.73 19.19 7.68
C LEU A 167 22.81 19.22 8.90
N THR A 168 21.99 18.19 9.05
CA THR A 168 21.27 17.88 10.30
C THR A 168 22.25 17.50 11.43
N GLY A 169 21.79 17.57 12.68
CA GLY A 169 22.66 17.36 13.86
C GLY A 169 23.25 15.95 13.97
N ASP A 170 22.53 14.95 13.46
CA ASP A 170 22.97 13.55 13.31
C ASP A 170 23.94 13.32 12.13
N ARG A 171 24.09 14.33 11.26
CA ARG A 171 24.83 14.28 10.00
C ARG A 171 24.37 13.18 9.03
N ARG A 172 23.09 12.75 9.06
CA ARG A 172 22.53 11.81 8.06
C ARG A 172 21.66 12.46 6.98
N THR A 173 21.47 13.78 7.02
CA THR A 173 20.79 14.54 5.97
C THR A 173 21.53 15.83 5.61
N LEU A 174 21.69 16.07 4.31
CA LEU A 174 22.04 17.35 3.71
C LEU A 174 20.75 18.08 3.28
N LEU A 175 20.57 19.29 3.79
CA LEU A 175 19.47 20.20 3.46
C LEU A 175 19.99 21.28 2.51
N LEU A 176 19.26 21.56 1.43
CA LEU A 176 19.56 22.61 0.47
C LEU A 176 18.48 23.68 0.51
N ALA A 177 18.78 24.84 1.11
CA ALA A 177 17.80 25.90 1.38
C ALA A 177 17.94 27.13 0.47
N ASN A 178 16.85 27.85 0.25
CA ASN A 178 16.87 29.14 -0.45
C ASN A 178 17.36 30.28 0.47
N ALA A 179 17.48 31.49 -0.09
CA ALA A 179 17.94 32.68 0.64
C ALA A 179 17.03 33.11 1.82
N ASP A 180 15.76 32.69 1.82
CA ASP A 180 14.79 32.95 2.89
C ASP A 180 14.82 31.86 3.99
N GLY A 181 15.64 30.82 3.83
CA GLY A 181 15.81 29.72 4.78
C GLY A 181 14.86 28.53 4.58
N ALA A 182 14.04 28.51 3.53
CA ALA A 182 13.19 27.38 3.20
C ALA A 182 13.99 26.28 2.49
N THR A 183 13.96 25.05 3.00
CA THR A 183 14.60 23.88 2.36
C THR A 183 13.84 23.53 1.08
N LEU A 184 14.54 23.50 -0.06
CA LEU A 184 13.95 23.19 -1.38
C LEU A 184 14.35 21.79 -1.89
N ALA A 185 15.46 21.23 -1.39
CA ALA A 185 15.86 19.86 -1.67
C ALA A 185 16.55 19.23 -0.45
N ARG A 186 16.47 17.90 -0.34
CA ARG A 186 17.09 17.09 0.72
C ARG A 186 17.82 15.91 0.09
N TYR A 187 19.00 15.60 0.61
CA TYR A 187 19.74 14.37 0.33
C TYR A 187 19.92 13.67 1.68
N ALA A 188 19.14 12.61 1.90
CA ALA A 188 18.78 12.09 3.22
C ALA A 188 18.91 10.56 3.29
N GLY A 189 18.48 9.96 4.39
CA GLY A 189 18.33 8.50 4.48
C GLY A 189 19.63 7.70 4.36
N LEU A 190 20.78 8.33 4.60
CA LEU A 190 22.10 7.71 4.45
C LEU A 190 22.25 6.46 5.33
N VAL A 191 22.29 5.29 4.70
CA VAL A 191 22.71 4.01 5.28
C VAL A 191 23.92 3.46 4.54
N ALA A 192 24.64 2.55 5.19
CA ALA A 192 25.70 1.76 4.57
C ALA A 192 25.74 0.38 5.19
N PHE A 193 25.87 -0.67 4.38
CA PHE A 193 25.86 -2.06 4.85
C PHE A 193 26.89 -2.91 4.11
N ASP A 194 27.24 -4.03 4.73
CA ASP A 194 28.25 -4.96 4.24
C ASP A 194 27.66 -6.18 3.49
N ALA A 195 28.52 -7.05 2.97
CA ALA A 195 28.12 -8.20 2.15
C ALA A 195 27.38 -9.32 2.90
N ASP A 196 27.32 -9.26 4.24
CA ASP A 196 26.48 -10.11 5.07
C ASP A 196 25.24 -9.35 5.58
N GLY A 197 24.98 -8.13 5.09
CA GLY A 197 23.88 -7.27 5.51
C GLY A 197 24.15 -6.47 6.78
N SER A 198 25.38 -6.49 7.31
CA SER A 198 25.68 -5.80 8.58
C SER A 198 25.76 -4.28 8.40
N ASP A 199 25.03 -3.56 9.24
CA ASP A 199 24.95 -2.11 9.25
C ASP A 199 26.29 -1.45 9.64
N LEU A 200 26.68 -0.40 8.90
CA LEU A 200 27.93 0.35 9.07
C LEU A 200 27.64 1.80 9.42
N ALA A 201 28.41 2.36 10.36
CA ALA A 201 28.19 3.73 10.82
C ALA A 201 28.55 4.75 9.72
N ALA A 202 27.52 5.25 9.03
CA ALA A 202 27.62 6.25 7.97
C ALA A 202 27.24 7.67 8.45
N ARG A 203 27.92 8.69 7.89
CA ARG A 203 27.60 10.12 8.08
C ARG A 203 28.09 10.97 6.92
N PHE A 204 27.43 12.11 6.70
CA PHE A 204 27.93 13.21 5.91
C PHE A 204 28.92 14.08 6.70
N GLU A 205 29.93 14.64 6.03
CA GLU A 205 30.65 15.84 6.46
C GLU A 205 30.62 16.87 5.33
N LEU A 206 30.63 18.16 5.66
CA LEU A 206 30.46 19.24 4.70
C LEU A 206 31.46 20.35 5.01
N ASP A 207 32.37 20.65 4.08
CA ASP A 207 33.26 21.81 4.12
C ASP A 207 32.99 22.70 2.89
N GLY A 208 32.17 23.74 3.10
CA GLY A 208 31.71 24.61 2.01
C GLY A 208 30.80 23.89 1.01
N THR A 209 31.38 23.44 -0.11
CA THR A 209 30.72 22.66 -1.17
C THR A 209 31.21 21.21 -1.23
N ASP A 210 32.23 20.86 -0.44
CA ASP A 210 32.84 19.53 -0.47
C ASP A 210 32.07 18.65 0.53
N LEU A 211 31.32 17.68 0.00
CA LEU A 211 30.46 16.78 0.75
C LEU A 211 31.13 15.40 0.81
N HIS A 212 31.47 14.95 2.02
CA HIS A 212 32.06 13.64 2.23
C HIS A 212 31.04 12.66 2.81
N ILE A 213 30.93 11.46 2.26
CA ILE A 213 30.26 10.33 2.91
C ILE A 213 31.33 9.50 3.61
N HIS A 214 31.35 9.52 4.94
CA HIS A 214 32.21 8.67 5.75
C HIS A 214 31.47 7.41 6.18
N VAL A 215 32.08 6.24 6.01
CA VAL A 215 31.57 4.94 6.47
C VAL A 215 32.63 4.25 7.34
N ASP A 216 32.28 3.89 8.57
CA ASP A 216 33.13 3.03 9.40
C ASP A 216 32.94 1.56 9.00
N ASP A 217 33.88 1.05 8.19
CA ASP A 217 33.87 -0.31 7.67
C ASP A 217 34.74 -1.27 8.51
N PHE A 218 35.00 -0.98 9.79
CA PHE A 218 35.87 -1.85 10.60
C PHE A 218 35.28 -3.26 10.76
N GLY A 219 35.99 -4.28 10.28
CA GLY A 219 35.54 -5.68 10.29
C GLY A 219 34.60 -6.07 9.13
N ALA A 220 33.99 -5.09 8.46
CA ALA A 220 33.03 -5.29 7.37
C ALA A 220 33.54 -6.19 6.23
N ARG A 221 32.67 -7.06 5.72
CA ARG A 221 32.89 -7.87 4.52
C ARG A 221 32.41 -7.15 3.27
N TYR A 222 33.23 -7.21 2.22
CA TYR A 222 32.97 -6.57 0.94
C TYR A 222 32.27 -7.53 -0.04
N PRO A 223 31.45 -7.04 -1.00
CA PRO A 223 31.19 -5.62 -1.31
C PRO A 223 30.39 -4.87 -0.23
N LEU A 224 30.56 -3.55 -0.17
CA LEU A 224 29.69 -2.66 0.62
C LEU A 224 28.68 -1.97 -0.29
N THR A 225 27.50 -1.67 0.24
CA THR A 225 26.52 -0.79 -0.39
C THR A 225 26.28 0.43 0.51
N ILE A 226 26.13 1.61 -0.09
CA ILE A 226 25.90 2.88 0.60
C ILE A 226 24.73 3.55 -0.13
N ASP A 227 23.62 3.82 0.57
CA ASP A 227 22.31 4.01 -0.10
C ASP A 227 21.41 5.06 0.59
N PRO A 228 21.60 6.36 0.32
CA PRO A 228 20.71 7.43 0.78
C PRO A 228 19.35 7.53 0.05
N ILE A 229 18.25 7.49 0.81
CA ILE A 229 16.84 7.60 0.34
C ILE A 229 16.09 8.85 0.87
N VAL A 230 15.00 9.23 0.22
CA VAL A 230 14.06 10.28 0.66
C VAL A 230 12.92 9.70 1.51
N GLN A 231 12.82 10.11 2.78
CA GLN A 231 11.70 9.83 3.71
C GLN A 231 10.88 11.11 3.94
N THR A 232 9.54 11.04 3.95
CA THR A 232 8.67 12.24 4.05
C THR A 232 8.23 12.62 5.47
N GLY A 233 8.28 11.71 6.46
CA GLY A 233 8.12 12.11 7.87
C GLY A 233 8.39 11.04 8.94
N TYR A 234 9.04 11.47 10.03
CA TYR A 234 9.03 10.82 11.35
C TYR A 234 8.38 11.80 12.34
N ILE A 235 7.35 11.34 13.06
CA ILE A 235 6.41 12.17 13.81
C ILE A 235 6.30 11.64 15.23
N LYS A 236 6.49 12.53 16.21
CA LYS A 236 6.31 12.29 17.65
C LYS A 236 5.34 13.32 18.22
N ALA A 237 4.75 13.00 19.37
CA ALA A 237 4.00 13.98 20.15
C ALA A 237 4.85 15.22 20.48
N SER A 238 4.19 16.36 20.69
CA SER A 238 4.82 17.59 21.20
C SER A 238 5.35 17.46 22.63
N ASN A 239 4.85 16.48 23.37
CA ASN A 239 5.03 16.27 24.81
C ASN A 239 5.20 14.78 25.14
N THR A 240 5.95 14.08 24.29
CA THR A 240 6.33 12.66 24.43
C THR A 240 6.87 12.33 25.82
N ASP A 241 6.11 11.58 26.60
CA ASP A 241 6.54 10.94 27.84
C ASP A 241 6.47 9.40 27.74
N ALA A 242 7.16 8.70 28.64
CA ALA A 242 7.26 7.24 28.60
C ALA A 242 5.93 6.58 29.00
N GLY A 243 5.38 5.77 28.10
CA GLY A 243 4.12 5.05 28.29
C GLY A 243 2.89 5.69 27.63
N ASP A 244 3.01 6.87 27.00
CA ASP A 244 1.88 7.58 26.36
C ASP A 244 1.25 6.81 25.17
N GLN A 245 1.99 5.89 24.55
CA GLN A 245 1.59 5.10 23.39
C GLN A 245 1.14 5.94 22.17
N PHE A 246 1.89 7.00 21.83
CA PHE A 246 1.61 7.78 20.62
C PHE A 246 1.75 6.92 19.36
N GLY A 247 0.72 6.87 18.51
CA GLY A 247 0.68 5.97 17.35
C GLY A 247 -0.13 4.70 17.56
N ARG A 248 -0.71 4.50 18.75
CA ARG A 248 -1.61 3.36 19.06
C ARG A 248 -2.85 3.29 18.16
N SER A 249 -3.29 4.44 17.66
CA SER A 249 -4.29 4.54 16.60
C SER A 249 -3.89 5.67 15.64
N VAL A 250 -4.13 5.49 14.35
CA VAL A 250 -3.81 6.46 13.30
C VAL A 250 -4.92 6.53 12.27
N ALA A 251 -5.18 7.72 11.74
CA ALA A 251 -6.08 7.93 10.61
C ALA A 251 -5.58 9.07 9.71
N VAL A 252 -5.83 9.00 8.41
CA VAL A 252 -5.39 10.03 7.46
C VAL A 252 -6.48 10.37 6.45
N TRP A 253 -6.70 11.66 6.22
CA TRP A 253 -7.56 12.16 5.14
C TRP A 253 -6.88 13.32 4.41
N GLY A 254 -6.54 13.10 3.13
CA GLY A 254 -5.83 14.06 2.31
C GLY A 254 -4.48 14.47 2.92
N SER A 255 -4.36 15.72 3.35
CA SER A 255 -3.18 16.26 4.04
C SER A 255 -3.29 16.27 5.56
N THR A 256 -4.34 15.69 6.16
CA THR A 256 -4.54 15.69 7.62
C THR A 256 -4.28 14.29 8.17
N LEU A 257 -3.40 14.20 9.16
CA LEU A 257 -3.07 13.01 9.93
C LEU A 257 -3.61 13.19 11.35
N VAL A 258 -4.23 12.16 11.89
CA VAL A 258 -4.67 12.08 13.27
C VAL A 258 -3.98 10.91 13.96
N VAL A 259 -3.49 11.12 15.18
CA VAL A 259 -2.77 10.12 15.97
C VAL A 259 -3.31 10.07 17.40
N GLY A 260 -3.71 8.89 17.85
CA GLY A 260 -4.03 8.61 19.25
C GLY A 260 -2.79 8.32 20.09
N ALA A 261 -2.81 8.79 21.33
CA ALA A 261 -1.91 8.43 22.41
C ALA A 261 -2.77 8.04 23.62
N THR A 262 -3.21 6.78 23.63
CA THR A 262 -4.35 6.35 24.47
C THR A 262 -4.03 6.34 25.96
N GLU A 263 -2.77 6.14 26.32
CA GLU A 263 -2.30 6.13 27.72
C GLU A 263 -1.73 7.50 28.15
N GLU A 264 -1.80 8.54 27.29
CA GLU A 264 -1.23 9.86 27.63
C GLU A 264 -1.87 10.47 28.89
N ASP A 265 -1.01 10.77 29.86
CA ASP A 265 -1.40 11.39 31.11
C ASP A 265 -1.75 12.86 30.89
N GLY A 266 -2.95 13.30 31.31
CA GLY A 266 -3.01 14.71 31.70
C GLY A 266 -4.29 15.50 31.79
N VAL A 267 -4.08 16.79 32.13
CA VAL A 267 -5.15 17.80 32.25
C VAL A 267 -5.03 18.97 31.26
N GLY A 268 -5.81 18.87 30.19
CA GLY A 268 -6.11 19.95 29.24
C GLY A 268 -7.47 19.69 28.58
N GLY A 269 -8.11 20.72 28.03
CA GLY A 269 -9.11 20.51 26.98
C GLY A 269 -8.41 20.56 25.60
N LEU A 270 -9.18 20.81 24.55
CA LEU A 270 -8.64 21.18 23.24
C LEU A 270 -7.57 22.28 23.35
N ASN A 271 -6.38 22.01 22.81
CA ASN A 271 -5.18 22.85 22.86
C ASN A 271 -4.83 23.34 24.29
N GLY A 272 -5.08 22.48 25.29
CA GLY A 272 -4.73 22.71 26.68
C GLY A 272 -3.23 22.62 26.97
N ASN A 273 -2.87 22.61 28.27
CA ASN A 273 -1.46 22.46 28.65
C ASN A 273 -0.99 21.01 28.45
N GLN A 274 -0.24 20.79 27.37
CA GLN A 274 0.40 19.52 27.03
C GLN A 274 1.42 19.02 28.08
N SER A 275 2.02 19.91 28.89
CA SER A 275 3.05 19.51 29.87
C SER A 275 2.48 18.95 31.19
N SER A 276 1.28 18.36 31.17
CA SER A 276 0.43 18.28 32.36
C SER A 276 -0.02 16.87 32.71
N ASN A 277 0.85 16.08 33.32
CA ASN A 277 0.63 14.65 33.63
C ASN A 277 -0.19 14.44 34.93
N GLY A 278 -1.30 15.17 35.07
CA GLY A 278 -2.08 15.28 36.32
C GLY A 278 -3.27 14.32 36.46
N LEU A 279 -3.50 13.46 35.47
CA LEU A 279 -4.64 12.54 35.40
C LEU A 279 -4.22 11.33 34.56
N SER A 280 -4.08 10.17 35.20
CA SER A 280 -3.43 9.01 34.59
C SER A 280 -4.23 8.39 33.46
N SER A 281 -3.59 8.01 32.35
CA SER A 281 -4.23 7.26 31.25
C SER A 281 -5.51 7.92 30.73
N ALA A 282 -5.57 9.26 30.76
CA ALA A 282 -6.74 10.00 30.29
C ALA A 282 -6.84 9.98 28.76
N GLY A 283 -5.69 9.83 28.09
CA GLY A 283 -5.54 9.74 26.65
C GLY A 283 -5.62 11.09 25.94
N ALA A 284 -4.99 11.18 24.78
CA ALA A 284 -4.97 12.37 23.93
C ALA A 284 -4.98 12.01 22.44
N VAL A 285 -5.37 12.97 21.61
CA VAL A 285 -5.27 12.87 20.15
C VAL A 285 -4.52 14.07 19.59
N TYR A 286 -3.64 13.85 18.63
CA TYR A 286 -2.83 14.87 17.98
C TYR A 286 -3.24 14.96 16.51
N VAL A 287 -3.40 16.19 16.00
CA VAL A 287 -3.70 16.43 14.59
C VAL A 287 -2.51 17.11 13.95
N PHE A 288 -2.00 16.50 12.89
CA PHE A 288 -0.94 17.04 12.05
C PHE A 288 -1.48 17.35 10.65
N VAL A 289 -0.95 18.38 10.01
CA VAL A 289 -1.30 18.79 8.65
C VAL A 289 -0.02 18.86 7.84
N HIS A 290 -0.01 18.22 6.68
CA HIS A 290 1.08 18.33 5.72
C HIS A 290 0.95 19.65 4.95
N ASP A 291 1.94 20.53 5.07
CA ASP A 291 1.95 21.87 4.43
C ASP A 291 2.44 21.87 2.97
N GLY A 292 2.78 20.68 2.45
CA GLY A 292 3.42 20.50 1.14
C GLY A 292 4.94 20.30 1.22
N SER A 293 5.54 20.39 2.41
CA SER A 293 6.97 20.12 2.62
C SER A 293 7.30 19.47 3.97
N ASN A 294 6.45 19.61 4.97
CA ASN A 294 6.57 18.97 6.29
C ASN A 294 5.19 18.68 6.89
N TRP A 295 5.16 17.75 7.85
CA TRP A 295 4.07 17.67 8.81
C TRP A 295 4.21 18.75 9.88
N VAL A 296 3.11 19.42 10.20
CA VAL A 296 3.03 20.44 11.25
C VAL A 296 1.85 20.11 12.17
N GLN A 297 2.06 20.09 13.49
CA GLN A 297 0.99 19.87 14.44
C GLN A 297 0.03 21.07 14.43
N GLU A 298 -1.23 20.82 14.07
CA GLU A 298 -2.30 21.82 14.09
C GLU A 298 -3.04 21.83 15.45
N ALA A 299 -3.26 20.65 16.05
CA ALA A 299 -4.01 20.54 17.28
C ALA A 299 -3.51 19.43 18.22
N TYR A 300 -3.87 19.61 19.49
CA TYR A 300 -3.83 18.62 20.55
C TYR A 300 -5.22 18.58 21.18
N ILE A 301 -5.84 17.42 21.19
CA ILE A 301 -7.25 17.23 21.48
C ILE A 301 -7.39 16.34 22.71
N LYS A 302 -8.07 16.89 23.73
CA LYS A 302 -8.65 16.17 24.85
C LYS A 302 -10.12 16.58 24.98
N PRO A 303 -11.02 15.67 25.38
CA PRO A 303 -12.45 15.93 25.46
C PRO A 303 -12.82 16.93 26.57
N SER A 304 -14.03 17.49 26.49
CA SER A 304 -14.51 18.51 27.44
C SER A 304 -14.61 18.03 28.89
N SER A 305 -14.80 16.73 29.08
CA SER A 305 -14.75 16.03 30.37
C SER A 305 -14.03 14.70 30.17
N ARG A 306 -13.39 14.21 31.24
CA ARG A 306 -12.53 13.04 31.25
C ARG A 306 -12.19 12.66 32.70
N GLY A 307 -12.21 11.38 33.00
CA GLY A 307 -11.64 10.76 34.18
C GLY A 307 -10.21 10.27 33.97
N ALA A 308 -9.75 9.44 34.89
CA ALA A 308 -8.50 8.72 34.78
C ALA A 308 -8.79 7.32 34.21
N ASN A 309 -7.94 6.83 33.32
CA ASN A 309 -8.13 5.59 32.54
C ASN A 309 -9.23 5.65 31.48
N ASP A 310 -9.78 6.83 31.14
CA ASP A 310 -10.77 7.01 30.06
C ASP A 310 -10.24 6.57 28.68
N ARG A 311 -8.91 6.57 28.48
CA ARG A 311 -8.24 6.13 27.26
C ARG A 311 -8.74 6.78 25.98
N PHE A 312 -8.89 8.11 26.01
CA PHE A 312 -9.28 8.88 24.85
C PHE A 312 -8.21 8.80 23.74
N GLY A 313 -8.59 8.40 22.53
CA GLY A 313 -7.64 8.05 21.47
C GLY A 313 -7.33 6.56 21.37
N THR A 314 -8.14 5.70 22.01
CA THR A 314 -8.09 4.23 21.78
C THR A 314 -8.27 3.92 20.30
N SER A 315 -9.22 4.59 19.65
CA SER A 315 -9.46 4.54 18.21
C SER A 315 -9.71 5.96 17.67
N VAL A 316 -9.33 6.20 16.42
CA VAL A 316 -9.54 7.48 15.72
C VAL A 316 -9.90 7.22 14.27
N ASP A 317 -10.80 8.03 13.71
CA ASP A 317 -11.01 8.09 12.25
C ASP A 317 -11.42 9.50 11.80
N ILE A 318 -11.12 9.86 10.55
CA ILE A 318 -11.31 11.21 10.01
C ILE A 318 -11.84 11.22 8.58
N PHE A 319 -12.98 11.87 8.39
CA PHE A 319 -13.56 12.16 7.08
C PHE A 319 -13.68 13.67 6.86
N GLU A 320 -13.04 14.19 5.80
CA GLU A 320 -12.92 15.62 5.48
C GLU A 320 -12.42 16.50 6.64
N ASN A 321 -13.36 17.03 7.42
CA ASN A 321 -13.14 17.96 8.53
C ASN A 321 -13.75 17.42 9.83
N THR A 322 -14.23 16.18 9.84
CA THR A 322 -14.87 15.54 10.99
C THR A 322 -13.97 14.43 11.50
N LEU A 323 -13.58 14.53 12.76
CA LEU A 323 -12.79 13.54 13.49
C LEU A 323 -13.70 12.85 14.52
N VAL A 324 -13.65 11.51 14.57
CA VAL A 324 -14.24 10.69 15.61
C VAL A 324 -13.14 10.08 16.47
N VAL A 325 -13.31 10.07 17.79
CA VAL A 325 -12.35 9.51 18.75
C VAL A 325 -13.04 8.60 19.75
N GLY A 326 -12.59 7.36 19.88
CA GLY A 326 -13.02 6.42 20.91
C GLY A 326 -12.32 6.62 22.26
N ALA A 327 -13.05 6.35 23.35
CA ALA A 327 -12.58 6.42 24.73
C ALA A 327 -13.22 5.27 25.54
N THR A 328 -12.58 4.09 25.53
CA THR A 328 -13.15 2.85 26.08
C THR A 328 -13.35 2.85 27.59
N GLY A 329 -12.61 3.69 28.32
CA GLY A 329 -12.71 3.82 29.78
C GLY A 329 -13.68 4.90 30.26
N ASP A 330 -14.45 5.56 29.38
CA ASP A 330 -15.44 6.56 29.79
C ASP A 330 -16.47 5.93 30.76
N ASP A 331 -16.53 6.48 31.98
CA ASP A 331 -17.34 5.95 33.09
C ASP A 331 -18.80 6.47 33.11
N SER A 332 -19.31 7.07 32.03
CA SER A 332 -20.61 7.75 32.04
C SER A 332 -21.79 6.80 31.82
N ALA A 333 -22.87 6.97 32.60
CA ALA A 333 -24.18 6.36 32.34
C ALA A 333 -25.05 7.20 31.39
N ALA A 334 -24.48 8.23 30.74
CA ALA A 334 -25.17 9.00 29.71
C ALA A 334 -25.55 8.13 28.51
N THR A 335 -26.70 8.42 27.89
CA THR A 335 -27.21 7.70 26.71
C THR A 335 -27.36 8.63 25.51
N LEU A 336 -27.35 8.04 24.31
CA LEU A 336 -27.55 8.73 23.03
C LEU A 336 -26.51 9.85 22.80
N VAL A 337 -26.90 10.91 22.08
CA VAL A 337 -26.02 12.02 21.70
C VAL A 337 -26.14 13.19 22.66
N GLY A 338 -25.01 13.68 23.18
CA GLY A 338 -24.93 14.92 23.96
C GLY A 338 -25.42 14.79 25.42
N GLY A 339 -25.40 13.59 25.98
CA GLY A 339 -25.67 13.36 27.41
C GLY A 339 -24.60 13.94 28.34
N ASN A 340 -24.73 13.71 29.66
CA ASN A 340 -23.79 14.24 30.65
C ASN A 340 -22.47 13.47 30.64
N SER A 341 -21.52 13.91 29.82
CA SER A 341 -20.18 13.33 29.73
C SER A 341 -19.29 13.53 30.97
N GLY A 342 -19.74 14.29 31.97
CA GLY A 342 -19.10 14.42 33.28
C GLY A 342 -19.76 13.57 34.39
N ASP A 343 -20.57 12.59 34.00
CA ASP A 343 -20.98 11.49 34.86
C ASP A 343 -19.91 10.39 34.85
N ASN A 344 -19.67 9.78 36.01
CA ASN A 344 -18.67 8.73 36.24
C ASN A 344 -19.30 7.65 37.13
N SER A 345 -20.48 7.15 36.73
CA SER A 345 -21.32 6.25 37.53
C SER A 345 -21.43 4.81 36.99
N LEU A 346 -20.87 4.54 35.81
CA LEU A 346 -20.96 3.26 35.10
C LEU A 346 -19.60 2.90 34.47
N SER A 347 -18.82 2.07 35.17
CA SER A 347 -17.39 1.90 34.89
C SER A 347 -17.09 1.29 33.52
N ASN A 348 -16.16 1.89 32.76
CA ASN A 348 -15.74 1.43 31.42
C ASN A 348 -16.91 1.20 30.44
N ALA A 349 -17.99 1.99 30.54
CA ALA A 349 -19.08 1.93 29.57
C ALA A 349 -18.61 2.37 28.17
N GLY A 350 -17.62 3.27 28.12
CA GLY A 350 -16.99 3.73 26.90
C GLY A 350 -17.78 4.81 26.18
N ALA A 351 -17.12 5.62 25.36
CA ALA A 351 -17.73 6.70 24.59
C ALA A 351 -17.02 6.92 23.25
N ALA A 352 -17.70 7.60 22.33
CA ALA A 352 -17.07 8.21 21.16
C ALA A 352 -17.35 9.71 21.12
N TRP A 353 -16.38 10.49 20.64
CA TRP A 353 -16.40 11.95 20.64
C TRP A 353 -16.20 12.47 19.23
N VAL A 354 -16.99 13.47 18.82
CA VAL A 354 -16.92 14.02 17.46
C VAL A 354 -16.45 15.47 17.49
N PHE A 355 -15.45 15.77 16.69
CA PHE A 355 -14.86 17.10 16.52
C PHE A 355 -14.97 17.54 15.07
N GLU A 356 -15.35 18.80 14.84
CA GLU A 356 -15.38 19.42 13.51
C GLU A 356 -14.35 20.55 13.41
N ARG A 357 -13.64 20.56 12.28
CA ARG A 357 -12.63 21.55 11.90
C ARG A 357 -13.25 22.69 11.09
N SER A 358 -12.91 23.93 11.44
CA SER A 358 -13.22 25.14 10.69
C SER A 358 -11.96 25.98 10.53
N GLY A 359 -11.39 25.98 9.33
CA GLY A 359 -10.02 26.50 9.11
C GLY A 359 -9.01 25.64 9.87
N SER A 360 -8.24 26.23 10.78
CA SER A 360 -7.35 25.51 11.71
C SER A 360 -7.93 25.35 13.12
N THR A 361 -9.22 25.69 13.32
CA THR A 361 -9.88 25.58 14.63
C THR A 361 -10.73 24.34 14.69
N TRP A 362 -10.39 23.43 15.59
CA TRP A 362 -11.23 22.28 15.93
C TRP A 362 -12.27 22.65 16.99
N SER A 363 -13.39 21.92 17.03
CA SER A 363 -14.44 22.11 18.04
C SER A 363 -15.19 20.81 18.28
N GLN A 364 -15.45 20.46 19.54
CA GLN A 364 -16.26 19.30 19.90
C GLN A 364 -17.73 19.58 19.55
N VAL A 365 -18.33 18.75 18.70
CA VAL A 365 -19.72 18.91 18.24
C VAL A 365 -20.66 17.82 18.75
N ALA A 366 -20.15 16.65 19.12
CA ALA A 366 -20.95 15.59 19.71
C ALA A 366 -20.16 14.74 20.72
N TYR A 367 -20.93 14.07 21.57
CA TYR A 367 -20.52 13.01 22.50
C TYR A 367 -21.55 11.90 22.28
N LEU A 368 -21.09 10.69 21.96
CA LEU A 368 -21.90 9.57 21.49
C LEU A 368 -21.84 8.43 22.52
N LYS A 369 -23.00 7.92 22.90
CA LYS A 369 -23.17 6.80 23.83
C LYS A 369 -24.30 5.90 23.36
N SER A 370 -24.19 4.60 23.65
CA SER A 370 -25.26 3.62 23.47
C SER A 370 -26.63 4.14 23.99
N PRO A 371 -27.77 3.78 23.37
CA PRO A 371 -29.10 3.98 23.96
C PRO A 371 -29.30 3.25 25.28
N SER A 372 -28.47 2.24 25.58
CA SER A 372 -28.49 1.43 26.81
C SER A 372 -27.05 0.97 27.09
N PRO A 373 -26.22 1.83 27.72
CA PRO A 373 -24.87 1.44 28.11
C PRO A 373 -24.92 0.59 29.38
N ASP A 374 -24.11 -0.47 29.42
CA ASP A 374 -23.71 -1.15 30.66
C ASP A 374 -22.20 -0.95 30.92
N SER A 375 -21.75 -1.44 32.06
CA SER A 375 -20.39 -1.43 32.53
C SER A 375 -19.52 -2.43 31.76
N SER A 376 -18.36 -1.97 31.28
CA SER A 376 -17.39 -2.75 30.51
C SER A 376 -17.73 -3.04 29.05
N ASP A 377 -18.89 -2.59 28.52
CA ASP A 377 -19.28 -2.64 27.09
C ASP A 377 -18.16 -2.19 26.13
N SER A 378 -17.26 -1.32 26.61
CA SER A 378 -16.09 -0.82 25.87
C SER A 378 -16.48 -0.09 24.59
N PHE A 379 -17.60 0.64 24.62
CA PHE A 379 -18.08 1.45 23.50
C PHE A 379 -16.99 2.45 23.06
N GLY A 380 -16.68 2.50 21.76
CA GLY A 380 -15.53 3.26 21.24
C GLY A 380 -14.22 2.48 21.20
N ILE A 381 -14.26 1.14 21.31
CA ILE A 381 -13.09 0.29 21.04
C ILE A 381 -12.59 0.50 19.61
N SER A 382 -13.50 0.58 18.64
CA SER A 382 -13.28 0.93 17.24
C SER A 382 -14.27 2.00 16.79
N VAL A 383 -13.85 2.87 15.88
CA VAL A 383 -14.69 3.91 15.25
C VAL A 383 -14.35 4.03 13.77
N ALA A 384 -15.35 4.29 12.94
CA ALA A 384 -15.16 4.59 11.53
C ALA A 384 -16.15 5.67 11.06
N ILE A 385 -15.78 6.51 10.08
CA ILE A 385 -16.61 7.59 9.55
C ILE A 385 -16.47 7.74 8.03
N ASP A 386 -17.61 7.77 7.33
CA ASP A 386 -17.68 8.21 5.93
C ASP A 386 -18.96 9.02 5.69
N GLY A 387 -18.82 10.15 4.99
CA GLY A 387 -19.92 11.02 4.60
C GLY A 387 -20.76 11.54 5.76
N GLU A 388 -21.94 10.96 5.93
CA GLU A 388 -22.90 11.31 6.99
C GLU A 388 -23.01 10.27 8.10
N PHE A 389 -22.23 9.18 8.08
CA PHE A 389 -22.35 8.06 9.01
C PHE A 389 -21.09 7.88 9.86
N ILE A 390 -21.29 7.58 11.14
CA ILE A 390 -20.27 7.13 12.08
C ILE A 390 -20.69 5.75 12.59
N VAL A 391 -19.76 4.80 12.60
CA VAL A 391 -19.90 3.50 13.24
C VAL A 391 -19.06 3.48 14.50
N VAL A 392 -19.58 2.93 15.59
CA VAL A 392 -18.84 2.74 16.85
C VAL A 392 -19.02 1.31 17.35
N GLY A 393 -17.90 0.60 17.51
CA GLY A 393 -17.87 -0.74 18.11
C GLY A 393 -18.03 -0.71 19.64
N ALA A 394 -18.62 -1.77 20.18
CA ALA A 394 -18.69 -2.07 21.61
C ALA A 394 -18.57 -3.60 21.76
N ASN A 395 -17.34 -4.10 21.69
CA ASN A 395 -17.06 -5.53 21.54
C ASN A 395 -17.46 -6.37 22.77
N ARG A 396 -17.74 -5.74 23.91
CA ARG A 396 -18.14 -6.41 25.16
C ARG A 396 -19.60 -6.19 25.54
N GLU A 397 -20.44 -5.79 24.58
CA GLU A 397 -21.88 -5.67 24.83
C GLU A 397 -22.53 -7.05 24.97
N ASP A 398 -23.37 -7.22 25.99
CA ASP A 398 -23.83 -8.53 26.48
C ASP A 398 -25.15 -9.04 25.86
N SER A 399 -25.65 -8.43 24.79
CA SER A 399 -26.99 -8.75 24.26
C SER A 399 -27.02 -9.93 23.32
N SER A 400 -28.00 -10.81 23.53
CA SER A 400 -28.36 -11.87 22.57
C SER A 400 -29.35 -11.39 21.48
N ALA A 401 -29.45 -10.09 21.26
CA ALA A 401 -30.16 -9.54 20.10
C ALA A 401 -29.40 -9.86 18.81
N THR A 402 -30.11 -10.20 17.74
CA THR A 402 -29.52 -10.55 16.44
C THR A 402 -29.95 -9.57 15.34
N GLY A 403 -29.10 -9.38 14.33
CA GLY A 403 -29.38 -8.53 13.17
C GLY A 403 -29.42 -7.03 13.49
N VAL A 404 -30.43 -6.32 12.96
CA VAL A 404 -30.51 -4.84 13.03
C VAL A 404 -31.69 -4.39 13.90
N ASP A 405 -31.44 -3.38 14.75
CA ASP A 405 -32.40 -2.72 15.64
C ASP A 405 -33.12 -3.67 16.62
N GLY A 406 -32.39 -4.69 17.07
CA GLY A 406 -32.75 -5.52 18.22
C GLY A 406 -32.68 -4.76 19.56
N SER A 407 -33.01 -5.47 20.65
CA SER A 407 -33.04 -4.88 22.00
C SER A 407 -31.67 -4.91 22.67
N SER A 408 -30.98 -3.77 22.73
CA SER A 408 -29.70 -3.55 23.45
C SER A 408 -29.85 -3.46 24.99
N ALA A 409 -30.84 -4.15 25.57
CA ALA A 409 -31.19 -4.07 27.01
C ALA A 409 -31.52 -5.46 27.57
N ASN A 410 -30.83 -6.46 27.01
CA ASN A 410 -30.84 -7.84 27.42
C ASN A 410 -29.36 -8.20 27.55
N ASP A 411 -28.97 -8.87 28.63
CA ASP A 411 -27.56 -9.05 29.00
C ASP A 411 -27.31 -10.55 29.20
N SER A 412 -27.72 -11.34 28.20
CA SER A 412 -27.80 -12.81 28.27
C SER A 412 -26.80 -13.55 27.38
N ALA A 413 -25.97 -12.83 26.62
CA ALA A 413 -24.89 -13.37 25.81
C ALA A 413 -23.62 -12.54 26.05
N SER A 414 -22.86 -12.90 27.08
CA SER A 414 -21.73 -12.09 27.55
C SER A 414 -20.64 -11.92 26.50
N ASP A 415 -20.07 -10.73 26.38
CA ASP A 415 -19.02 -10.38 25.40
C ASP A 415 -19.41 -10.73 23.93
N ALA A 416 -20.71 -10.75 23.62
CA ALA A 416 -21.20 -11.00 22.26
C ALA A 416 -20.87 -9.87 21.29
N GLY A 417 -20.84 -8.64 21.81
CA GLY A 417 -20.42 -7.43 21.11
C GLY A 417 -21.49 -6.83 20.18
N ALA A 418 -21.38 -5.53 19.92
CA ALA A 418 -22.29 -4.74 19.11
C ALA A 418 -21.57 -3.66 18.27
N ALA A 419 -22.24 -3.14 17.26
CA ALA A 419 -21.86 -1.89 16.61
C ALA A 419 -23.05 -0.92 16.53
N TYR A 420 -22.79 0.38 16.69
CA TYR A 420 -23.81 1.43 16.73
C TYR A 420 -23.57 2.45 15.63
N VAL A 421 -24.61 2.76 14.85
CA VAL A 421 -24.56 3.73 13.76
C VAL A 421 -25.14 5.06 14.23
N TYR A 422 -24.45 6.15 13.91
CA TYR A 422 -24.90 7.53 14.12
C TYR A 422 -24.89 8.26 12.78
N ARG A 423 -25.88 9.13 12.56
CA ARG A 423 -26.08 9.86 11.31
C ARG A 423 -26.05 11.37 11.52
N ARG A 424 -25.41 12.10 10.60
CA ARG A 424 -25.35 13.56 10.59
C ARG A 424 -26.60 14.14 9.93
N LEU A 425 -27.48 14.74 10.72
CA LEU A 425 -28.61 15.51 10.20
C LEU A 425 -28.31 17.02 10.25
N VAL A 426 -29.18 17.83 9.64
CA VAL A 426 -29.11 19.31 9.71
C VAL A 426 -29.19 19.82 11.16
N SER A 427 -29.75 19.03 12.08
CA SER A 427 -29.80 19.31 13.53
C SER A 427 -28.55 18.87 14.30
N GLY A 428 -27.54 18.30 13.64
CA GLY A 428 -26.39 17.63 14.26
C GLY A 428 -26.52 16.10 14.21
N TRP A 429 -25.60 15.43 14.89
CA TRP A 429 -25.54 13.97 14.98
C TRP A 429 -26.72 13.37 15.77
N THR A 430 -27.26 12.25 15.29
CA THR A 430 -28.26 11.43 15.99
C THR A 430 -27.83 9.97 15.95
N TYR A 431 -28.31 9.18 16.92
CA TYR A 431 -28.34 7.73 16.80
C TYR A 431 -29.24 7.33 15.62
N ASP A 432 -28.81 6.33 14.83
CA ASP A 432 -29.45 5.85 13.60
C ASP A 432 -29.90 4.37 13.75
N SER A 433 -28.96 3.44 13.98
CA SER A 433 -29.23 2.00 14.12
C SER A 433 -28.28 1.26 15.08
N TYR A 434 -28.70 0.08 15.50
CA TYR A 434 -27.92 -0.89 16.28
C TYR A 434 -27.72 -2.16 15.46
N LEU A 435 -26.48 -2.63 15.36
CA LEU A 435 -26.04 -3.76 14.54
C LEU A 435 -25.50 -4.87 15.44
N LYS A 436 -25.93 -6.10 15.15
CA LYS A 436 -25.48 -7.35 15.76
C LYS A 436 -25.29 -8.39 14.66
N ALA A 437 -24.46 -9.40 14.93
CA ALA A 437 -24.41 -10.62 14.14
C ALA A 437 -25.82 -11.23 13.92
N SER A 438 -26.03 -11.94 12.82
CA SER A 438 -27.24 -12.74 12.60
C SER A 438 -27.32 -13.95 13.54
N ASN A 439 -26.16 -14.45 13.94
CA ASN A 439 -25.93 -15.64 14.77
C ASN A 439 -25.12 -15.28 16.03
N THR A 440 -25.53 -14.24 16.75
CA THR A 440 -24.88 -13.76 17.98
C THR A 440 -24.63 -14.87 19.01
N GLY A 441 -23.37 -15.27 19.15
CA GLY A 441 -22.85 -16.17 20.16
C GLY A 441 -22.37 -15.45 21.43
N VAL A 442 -21.68 -16.19 22.29
CA VAL A 442 -21.12 -15.71 23.57
C VAL A 442 -19.62 -15.63 23.43
N GLY A 443 -19.05 -14.43 23.58
CA GLY A 443 -17.61 -14.19 23.46
C GLY A 443 -17.14 -13.82 22.05
N ASP A 444 -18.00 -13.88 21.03
CA ASP A 444 -17.71 -13.57 19.62
C ASP A 444 -17.05 -12.19 19.41
N GLN A 445 -17.31 -11.24 20.32
CA GLN A 445 -16.83 -9.86 20.32
C GLN A 445 -17.07 -9.12 19.00
N PHE A 446 -18.29 -9.23 18.48
CA PHE A 446 -18.74 -8.46 17.32
C PHE A 446 -18.53 -6.96 17.54
N GLY A 447 -17.88 -6.27 16.61
CA GLY A 447 -17.54 -4.85 16.77
C GLY A 447 -16.20 -4.62 17.48
N LEU A 448 -15.31 -5.62 17.56
CA LEU A 448 -13.91 -5.40 17.91
C LEU A 448 -13.28 -4.38 16.95
N ASP A 449 -13.46 -4.60 15.64
CA ASP A 449 -13.08 -3.66 14.59
C ASP A 449 -14.22 -3.42 13.60
N VAL A 450 -14.29 -2.20 13.06
CA VAL A 450 -15.36 -1.72 12.17
C VAL A 450 -14.81 -0.85 11.04
N GLY A 451 -15.39 -0.99 9.85
CA GLY A 451 -15.09 -0.14 8.70
C GLY A 451 -16.36 0.34 7.99
N ILE A 452 -16.29 1.47 7.30
CA ILE A 452 -17.39 2.01 6.50
C ILE A 452 -16.88 2.59 5.18
N SER A 453 -17.61 2.33 4.09
CA SER A 453 -17.43 3.01 2.82
C SER A 453 -18.79 3.22 2.15
N GLY A 454 -19.18 4.49 2.00
CA GLY A 454 -20.49 4.94 1.57
C GLY A 454 -21.63 4.31 2.38
N ASP A 455 -22.51 3.60 1.69
CA ASP A 455 -23.66 2.89 2.26
C ASP A 455 -23.32 1.45 2.72
N THR A 456 -22.04 1.10 2.92
CA THR A 456 -21.59 -0.25 3.33
C THR A 456 -20.77 -0.21 4.61
N ILE A 457 -21.18 -0.96 5.63
CA ILE A 457 -20.46 -1.15 6.89
C ILE A 457 -19.93 -2.60 6.95
N VAL A 458 -18.72 -2.79 7.45
CA VAL A 458 -18.15 -4.10 7.78
C VAL A 458 -17.85 -4.16 9.28
N VAL A 459 -18.10 -5.31 9.90
CA VAL A 459 -17.87 -5.53 11.34
C VAL A 459 -17.22 -6.89 11.57
N GLY A 460 -16.09 -6.89 12.27
CA GLY A 460 -15.38 -8.11 12.70
C GLY A 460 -15.98 -8.74 13.95
N ALA A 461 -15.95 -10.07 14.01
CA ALA A 461 -16.25 -10.90 15.18
C ALA A 461 -15.22 -12.05 15.24
N PRO A 462 -13.98 -11.79 15.66
CA PRO A 462 -12.87 -12.73 15.52
C PRO A 462 -13.00 -14.00 16.37
N TYR A 463 -13.87 -14.01 17.37
CA TYR A 463 -14.09 -15.18 18.24
C TYR A 463 -15.38 -15.95 17.90
N GLU A 464 -15.99 -15.67 16.74
CA GLU A 464 -17.10 -16.48 16.24
C GLU A 464 -16.63 -17.89 15.90
N ASN A 465 -17.44 -18.91 16.20
CA ASN A 465 -17.07 -20.31 15.96
C ASN A 465 -17.76 -20.81 14.69
N SER A 466 -17.01 -21.24 13.67
CA SER A 466 -17.55 -22.05 12.55
C SER A 466 -16.45 -22.54 11.58
N ASP A 467 -16.60 -23.76 11.06
CA ASP A 467 -15.83 -24.29 9.92
C ASP A 467 -16.35 -23.82 8.54
N ALA A 468 -17.36 -22.95 8.53
CA ALA A 468 -17.85 -22.30 7.32
C ALA A 468 -16.73 -21.53 6.60
N ASN A 469 -16.69 -21.64 5.27
CA ASN A 469 -15.62 -21.08 4.45
C ASN A 469 -16.15 -20.09 3.40
N GLY A 470 -15.43 -18.98 3.21
CA GLY A 470 -15.76 -17.97 2.20
C GLY A 470 -17.06 -17.21 2.48
N SER A 471 -17.93 -17.07 1.48
CA SER A 471 -19.13 -16.21 1.56
C SER A 471 -20.42 -17.02 1.79
N GLY A 472 -21.18 -16.69 2.83
CA GLY A 472 -22.54 -17.19 3.03
C GLY A 472 -22.65 -18.66 3.44
N GLY A 473 -21.70 -19.14 4.25
CA GLY A 473 -21.78 -20.46 4.88
C GLY A 473 -22.89 -20.59 5.94
N ASP A 474 -22.96 -21.75 6.60
CA ASP A 474 -23.99 -22.03 7.61
C ASP A 474 -23.68 -21.31 8.93
N GLN A 475 -24.35 -20.19 9.16
CA GLN A 475 -24.29 -19.39 10.40
C GLN A 475 -24.87 -20.10 11.64
N THR A 476 -25.24 -21.37 11.55
CA THR A 476 -25.67 -22.18 12.72
C THR A 476 -24.68 -23.28 13.06
N ASP A 477 -23.56 -23.32 12.36
CA ASP A 477 -22.40 -24.12 12.72
C ASP A 477 -21.58 -23.44 13.83
N GLU A 478 -20.93 -24.25 14.67
CA GLU A 478 -20.12 -23.85 15.83
C GLU A 478 -18.95 -24.85 16.00
N SER A 479 -18.49 -25.49 14.92
CA SER A 479 -17.60 -26.67 14.98
C SER A 479 -16.12 -26.35 15.22
N ALA A 480 -15.66 -25.19 14.74
CA ALA A 480 -14.29 -24.68 14.88
C ALA A 480 -14.30 -23.44 15.77
N GLY A 481 -13.74 -23.56 16.97
CA GLY A 481 -13.75 -22.49 17.97
C GLY A 481 -12.85 -21.32 17.60
N ASP A 482 -13.30 -20.08 17.87
CA ASP A 482 -12.54 -18.85 17.60
C ASP A 482 -11.97 -18.76 16.16
N ALA A 483 -12.69 -19.30 15.16
CA ALA A 483 -12.27 -19.24 13.76
C ALA A 483 -12.50 -17.84 13.15
N GLY A 484 -13.48 -17.11 13.69
CA GLY A 484 -13.76 -15.71 13.40
C GLY A 484 -14.55 -15.46 12.12
N ALA A 485 -15.30 -14.35 12.10
CA ALA A 485 -16.18 -13.94 11.01
C ALA A 485 -16.16 -12.43 10.73
N LEU A 486 -16.62 -12.06 9.53
CA LEU A 486 -16.92 -10.68 9.14
C LEU A 486 -18.37 -10.55 8.64
N TYR A 487 -19.08 -9.53 9.12
CA TYR A 487 -20.45 -9.23 8.75
C TYR A 487 -20.49 -7.95 7.91
N VAL A 488 -21.16 -8.01 6.75
CA VAL A 488 -21.34 -6.84 5.88
C VAL A 488 -22.78 -6.36 5.96
N PHE A 489 -22.98 -5.09 6.30
CA PHE A 489 -24.27 -4.41 6.33
C PHE A 489 -24.34 -3.36 5.23
N VAL A 490 -25.50 -3.21 4.61
CA VAL A 490 -25.76 -2.17 3.61
C VAL A 490 -26.99 -1.35 3.95
N ASN A 491 -26.90 -0.05 3.74
CA ASN A 491 -28.00 0.88 3.92
C ASN A 491 -28.92 0.85 2.69
N GLY A 492 -30.21 0.64 2.92
CA GLY A 492 -31.23 0.58 1.87
C GLY A 492 -32.40 1.52 2.13
N THR A 493 -33.44 1.41 1.31
CA THR A 493 -34.68 2.19 1.49
C THR A 493 -35.44 1.90 2.78
N SER A 494 -35.05 0.84 3.50
CA SER A 494 -35.59 0.41 4.79
C SER A 494 -34.61 0.57 5.95
N GLY A 495 -33.50 1.30 5.77
CA GLY A 495 -32.38 1.36 6.71
C GLY A 495 -31.37 0.23 6.47
N TRP A 496 -30.52 -0.03 7.46
CA TRP A 496 -29.45 -1.02 7.40
C TRP A 496 -29.98 -2.46 7.36
N THR A 497 -29.34 -3.30 6.56
CA THR A 497 -29.60 -4.75 6.50
C THR A 497 -28.29 -5.50 6.31
N GLN A 498 -28.14 -6.65 6.96
CA GLN A 498 -27.00 -7.54 6.70
C GLN A 498 -27.10 -8.09 5.27
N GLN A 499 -26.06 -7.84 4.47
CA GLN A 499 -25.90 -8.34 3.12
C GLN A 499 -25.12 -9.66 3.08
N ALA A 500 -24.09 -9.80 3.91
CA ALA A 500 -23.22 -10.96 3.89
C ALA A 500 -22.67 -11.34 5.27
N TYR A 501 -22.21 -12.58 5.32
CA TYR A 501 -21.42 -13.20 6.38
C TYR A 501 -20.25 -13.85 5.64
N LEU A 502 -19.03 -13.46 6.01
CA LEU A 502 -17.79 -13.85 5.35
C LEU A 502 -16.88 -14.53 6.38
N LYS A 503 -16.17 -15.55 5.92
CA LYS A 503 -15.21 -16.35 6.67
C LYS A 503 -13.93 -16.50 5.83
N ALA A 504 -12.81 -16.81 6.46
CA ALA A 504 -11.60 -17.25 5.76
C ALA A 504 -11.94 -18.40 4.78
N THR A 505 -11.17 -18.52 3.70
CA THR A 505 -11.34 -19.63 2.73
C THR A 505 -10.78 -20.96 3.23
N ASN A 506 -10.00 -20.90 4.30
CA ASN A 506 -9.46 -21.96 5.13
C ASN A 506 -9.70 -21.62 6.60
N SER A 507 -10.96 -21.57 7.03
CA SER A 507 -11.32 -21.27 8.44
C SER A 507 -10.97 -22.45 9.34
N ASP A 508 -9.85 -22.35 10.05
CA ASP A 508 -9.48 -23.25 11.13
C ASP A 508 -9.68 -22.57 12.50
N ALA A 509 -9.61 -23.37 13.56
CA ALA A 509 -9.89 -22.91 14.92
C ALA A 509 -8.73 -22.04 15.44
N PHE A 510 -9.07 -20.92 16.09
CA PHE A 510 -8.16 -19.91 16.65
C PHE A 510 -7.43 -18.99 15.65
N ASP A 511 -7.75 -19.01 14.35
CA ASP A 511 -7.15 -18.10 13.35
C ASP A 511 -7.52 -16.61 13.58
N LEU A 512 -8.63 -16.36 14.28
CA LEU A 512 -9.21 -15.04 14.57
C LEU A 512 -9.51 -14.18 13.32
N PHE A 513 -10.11 -14.77 12.28
CA PHE A 513 -10.53 -14.01 11.10
C PHE A 513 -11.53 -12.90 11.47
N GLY A 514 -11.26 -11.66 11.06
CA GLY A 514 -12.07 -10.50 11.48
C GLY A 514 -11.44 -9.71 12.63
N TRP A 515 -10.18 -10.00 12.97
CA TRP A 515 -9.39 -9.25 13.96
C TRP A 515 -9.19 -7.78 13.57
N SER A 516 -8.83 -7.54 12.32
CA SER A 516 -8.66 -6.20 11.72
C SER A 516 -9.40 -6.13 10.39
N VAL A 517 -10.03 -4.99 10.09
CA VAL A 517 -10.93 -4.84 8.94
C VAL A 517 -10.72 -3.49 8.24
N ALA A 518 -10.69 -3.49 6.91
CA ALA A 518 -10.67 -2.25 6.13
C ALA A 518 -11.51 -2.41 4.86
N ILE A 519 -12.19 -1.33 4.42
CA ILE A 519 -13.05 -1.33 3.23
C ILE A 519 -12.84 -0.06 2.41
N ASP A 520 -12.77 -0.20 1.08
CA ASP A 520 -12.89 0.89 0.13
C ASP A 520 -13.80 0.46 -1.04
N GLY A 521 -14.98 1.08 -1.10
CA GLY A 521 -16.02 0.79 -2.08
C GLY A 521 -16.43 -0.68 -2.12
N ASP A 522 -16.12 -1.34 -3.24
CA ASP A 522 -16.45 -2.74 -3.52
C ASP A 522 -15.34 -3.72 -3.10
N ARG A 523 -14.35 -3.30 -2.29
CA ARG A 523 -13.25 -4.15 -1.81
C ARG A 523 -13.08 -4.04 -0.30
N LEU A 524 -12.87 -5.17 0.35
CA LEU A 524 -12.51 -5.23 1.77
C LEU A 524 -11.31 -6.14 2.01
N VAL A 525 -10.59 -5.87 3.09
CA VAL A 525 -9.44 -6.63 3.58
C VAL A 525 -9.72 -7.01 5.02
N VAL A 526 -9.39 -8.25 5.39
CA VAL A 526 -9.61 -8.80 6.74
C VAL A 526 -8.35 -9.50 7.22
N GLY A 527 -7.88 -9.17 8.42
CA GLY A 527 -6.79 -9.88 9.09
C GLY A 527 -7.24 -11.14 9.84
N ALA A 528 -6.37 -12.13 9.87
CA ALA A 528 -6.42 -13.32 10.72
C ALA A 528 -4.99 -13.58 11.26
N PRO A 529 -4.53 -12.79 12.25
CA PRO A 529 -3.13 -12.78 12.67
C PRO A 529 -2.63 -14.10 13.28
N PHE A 530 -3.54 -14.99 13.69
CA PHE A 530 -3.19 -16.28 14.30
C PHE A 530 -3.32 -17.46 13.33
N GLU A 531 -3.57 -17.21 12.04
CA GLU A 531 -3.59 -18.27 11.03
C GLU A 531 -2.24 -19.00 10.95
N ASP A 532 -2.30 -20.32 11.10
CA ASP A 532 -1.15 -21.21 10.99
C ASP A 532 -0.91 -21.56 9.51
N SER A 533 0.20 -21.11 8.89
CA SER A 533 0.61 -21.60 7.56
C SER A 533 2.02 -21.22 7.11
N ALA A 534 2.80 -22.18 6.57
CA ALA A 534 4.07 -21.87 5.90
C ALA A 534 3.91 -21.35 4.45
N ALA A 535 2.68 -21.05 4.01
CA ALA A 535 2.42 -20.43 2.72
C ALA A 535 2.99 -19.00 2.63
N THR A 536 3.48 -18.62 1.44
CA THR A 536 4.09 -17.30 1.19
C THR A 536 3.47 -16.58 -0.01
N GLY A 537 3.53 -15.24 0.01
CA GLY A 537 3.06 -14.39 -1.08
C GLY A 537 1.54 -14.35 -1.23
N VAL A 538 1.01 -14.66 -2.41
CA VAL A 538 -0.43 -14.53 -2.70
C VAL A 538 -0.99 -15.84 -3.23
N ASN A 539 -2.10 -16.30 -2.63
CA ASN A 539 -2.79 -17.54 -2.95
C ASN A 539 -1.88 -18.79 -2.90
N GLY A 540 -1.07 -18.87 -1.84
CA GLY A 540 -0.31 -20.08 -1.48
C GLY A 540 -1.18 -21.25 -1.03
N ASP A 541 -0.57 -22.30 -0.49
CA ASP A 541 -1.29 -23.51 -0.06
C ASP A 541 -2.05 -23.28 1.26
N GLN A 542 -3.32 -22.90 1.14
CA GLN A 542 -4.24 -22.66 2.27
C GLN A 542 -4.58 -23.92 3.10
N ALA A 543 -4.03 -25.08 2.78
CA ALA A 543 -4.16 -26.31 3.58
C ALA A 543 -2.87 -26.68 4.33
N ASP A 544 -1.85 -25.82 4.27
CA ASP A 544 -0.63 -25.91 5.07
C ASP A 544 -0.87 -25.23 6.42
N ASN A 545 -0.83 -25.99 7.51
CA ASN A 545 -0.89 -25.49 8.89
C ASN A 545 0.39 -25.89 9.66
N THR A 546 1.57 -25.75 9.03
CA THR A 546 2.85 -26.26 9.58
C THR A 546 3.68 -25.23 10.34
N LEU A 547 3.32 -23.95 10.28
CA LEU A 547 3.99 -22.83 10.95
C LEU A 547 2.98 -22.03 11.76
N GLY A 548 3.19 -21.93 13.08
CA GLY A 548 2.17 -21.41 14.00
C GLY A 548 2.10 -19.89 14.07
N GLY A 549 0.90 -19.30 14.05
CA GLY A 549 0.67 -17.87 14.33
C GLY A 549 1.38 -16.88 13.40
N CYS A 550 1.83 -17.31 12.22
CA CYS A 550 2.47 -16.42 11.25
C CYS A 550 1.47 -15.45 10.61
N GLY A 551 0.18 -15.80 10.58
CA GLY A 551 -0.94 -14.93 10.25
C GLY A 551 -1.19 -14.74 8.75
N ALA A 552 -2.41 -14.31 8.41
CA ALA A 552 -2.86 -14.07 7.05
C ALA A 552 -3.74 -12.81 6.94
N ALA A 553 -3.90 -12.31 5.71
CA ALA A 553 -4.92 -11.34 5.37
C ALA A 553 -5.70 -11.77 4.12
N TYR A 554 -7.01 -11.50 4.09
CA TYR A 554 -7.90 -11.94 3.03
C TYR A 554 -8.55 -10.76 2.34
N VAL A 555 -8.53 -10.75 1.01
CA VAL A 555 -9.19 -9.73 0.19
C VAL A 555 -10.50 -10.30 -0.34
N PHE A 556 -11.61 -9.58 -0.12
CA PHE A 556 -12.89 -9.87 -0.76
C PHE A 556 -13.28 -8.73 -1.68
N ALA A 557 -13.92 -9.07 -2.79
CA ALA A 557 -14.49 -8.11 -3.73
C ALA A 557 -16.00 -8.33 -3.89
N ARG A 558 -16.72 -7.25 -4.17
CA ARG A 558 -18.16 -7.24 -4.36
C ARG A 558 -18.53 -7.23 -5.85
N SER A 559 -19.58 -7.96 -6.18
CA SER A 559 -20.25 -7.90 -7.48
C SER A 559 -21.76 -7.90 -7.25
N GLY A 560 -22.37 -6.73 -7.41
CA GLY A 560 -23.78 -6.50 -7.08
C GLY A 560 -24.05 -6.62 -5.57
N SER A 561 -24.78 -7.68 -5.18
CA SER A 561 -25.07 -8.01 -3.77
C SER A 561 -24.12 -9.07 -3.18
N ASN A 562 -23.27 -9.67 -4.01
CA ASN A 562 -22.49 -10.85 -3.63
C ASN A 562 -21.05 -10.44 -3.37
N TRP A 563 -20.47 -10.97 -2.30
CA TRP A 563 -19.04 -10.88 -1.99
C TRP A 563 -18.36 -12.20 -2.30
N PHE A 564 -17.14 -12.15 -2.81
CA PHE A 564 -16.33 -13.33 -3.09
C PHE A 564 -14.89 -13.10 -2.64
N ALA A 565 -14.25 -14.15 -2.12
CA ALA A 565 -12.83 -14.12 -1.81
C ALA A 565 -12.04 -13.94 -3.12
N GLN A 566 -11.19 -12.92 -3.14
CA GLN A 566 -10.35 -12.56 -4.29
C GLN A 566 -8.90 -13.00 -4.08
N ALA A 567 -8.37 -12.88 -2.85
CA ALA A 567 -7.03 -13.32 -2.52
C ALA A 567 -6.86 -13.68 -1.04
N TYR A 568 -5.92 -14.59 -0.81
CA TYR A 568 -5.27 -14.88 0.45
C TYR A 568 -3.84 -14.31 0.36
N LEU A 569 -3.50 -13.43 1.29
CA LEU A 569 -2.23 -12.70 1.36
C LEU A 569 -1.42 -13.24 2.54
N LYS A 570 -0.16 -13.52 2.29
CA LYS A 570 0.84 -13.99 3.25
C LYS A 570 2.11 -13.15 3.08
N PRO A 571 2.96 -13.08 4.12
CA PRO A 571 4.27 -12.47 3.96
C PRO A 571 5.11 -13.24 2.93
N THR A 572 6.15 -12.61 2.36
CA THR A 572 7.05 -13.31 1.41
C THR A 572 7.98 -14.29 2.10
N ALA A 573 8.21 -14.07 3.38
CA ALA A 573 8.78 -14.98 4.35
C ALA A 573 8.21 -14.57 5.70
N GLY A 574 7.81 -15.55 6.50
CA GLY A 574 7.23 -15.33 7.81
C GLY A 574 7.58 -16.49 8.71
N ASP A 575 7.63 -16.18 10.00
CA ASP A 575 8.08 -17.05 11.07
C ASP A 575 6.98 -17.22 12.13
N THR A 576 7.32 -17.94 13.20
CA THR A 576 6.30 -18.40 14.17
C THR A 576 5.91 -17.26 15.12
N ASN A 577 4.64 -16.87 15.09
CA ASN A 577 4.04 -15.73 15.81
C ASN A 577 4.37 -14.32 15.27
N ASP A 578 4.71 -14.14 14.00
CA ASP A 578 4.89 -12.78 13.43
C ASP A 578 3.59 -11.93 13.46
N LEU A 579 2.42 -12.58 13.47
CA LEU A 579 1.09 -11.97 13.47
C LEU A 579 0.78 -11.12 12.21
N PHE A 580 1.06 -11.63 11.01
CA PHE A 580 0.68 -10.95 9.76
C PHE A 580 -0.83 -10.80 9.66
N GLY A 581 -1.32 -9.58 9.42
CA GLY A 581 -2.76 -9.28 9.49
C GLY A 581 -3.20 -8.70 10.84
N TRP A 582 -2.26 -8.38 11.74
CA TRP A 582 -2.54 -7.67 12.97
C TRP A 582 -3.31 -6.36 12.74
N SER A 583 -2.94 -5.63 11.69
CA SER A 583 -3.62 -4.43 11.21
C SER A 583 -3.71 -4.48 9.68
N VAL A 584 -4.75 -3.88 9.10
CA VAL A 584 -4.93 -3.77 7.65
C VAL A 584 -5.42 -2.39 7.27
N ALA A 585 -5.04 -1.92 6.10
CA ALA A 585 -5.60 -0.73 5.48
C ALA A 585 -5.76 -0.94 3.97
N ILE A 586 -6.75 -0.29 3.36
CA ILE A 586 -6.93 -0.26 1.90
C ILE A 586 -7.25 1.17 1.43
N SER A 587 -6.70 1.56 0.28
CA SER A 587 -7.16 2.73 -0.46
C SER A 587 -6.99 2.53 -1.95
N GLY A 588 -8.11 2.54 -2.68
CA GLY A 588 -8.24 2.25 -4.10
C GLY A 588 -7.70 0.88 -4.48
N GLY A 589 -6.47 0.89 -5.01
CA GLY A 589 -5.74 -0.29 -5.39
C GLY A 589 -4.67 -0.74 -4.38
N LEU A 590 -4.35 0.04 -3.36
CA LEU A 590 -3.26 -0.30 -2.45
C LEU A 590 -3.78 -0.94 -1.17
N ILE A 591 -3.21 -2.08 -0.79
CA ILE A 591 -3.41 -2.72 0.52
C ILE A 591 -2.11 -2.61 1.31
N ALA A 592 -2.22 -2.27 2.60
CA ALA A 592 -1.15 -2.40 3.58
C ALA A 592 -1.58 -3.42 4.65
N VAL A 593 -0.64 -4.28 5.07
CA VAL A 593 -0.85 -5.27 6.12
C VAL A 593 0.29 -5.16 7.13
N GLY A 594 -0.06 -4.97 8.40
CA GLY A 594 0.88 -4.90 9.52
C GLY A 594 1.21 -6.29 10.06
N VAL A 595 2.45 -6.43 10.54
CA VAL A 595 3.02 -7.67 11.07
C VAL A 595 3.73 -7.27 12.36
N ARG A 596 3.01 -7.37 13.48
CA ARG A 596 3.38 -6.64 14.71
C ARG A 596 4.58 -7.25 15.43
N GLU A 597 4.67 -8.57 15.42
CA GLU A 597 5.66 -9.35 16.18
C GLU A 597 6.74 -9.91 15.22
N GLU A 598 6.89 -9.32 14.03
CA GLU A 598 7.96 -9.68 13.10
C GLU A 598 9.33 -9.24 13.62
N ASP A 599 10.23 -10.20 13.72
CA ASP A 599 11.63 -10.00 14.08
C ASP A 599 12.40 -9.36 12.90
N GLY A 600 13.46 -8.60 13.19
CA GLY A 600 14.44 -8.13 12.21
C GLY A 600 14.95 -6.72 12.42
N GLY A 601 16.27 -6.54 12.34
CA GLY A 601 16.95 -5.25 12.58
C GLY A 601 17.03 -4.34 11.35
N GLY A 602 16.66 -4.84 10.17
CA GLY A 602 16.61 -4.05 8.95
C GLY A 602 15.82 -2.74 9.04
N GLN A 603 16.20 -1.74 8.24
CA GLN A 603 15.60 -0.40 8.24
C GLN A 603 14.93 -0.07 6.90
N LEU A 604 13.80 0.65 6.95
CA LEU A 604 13.02 1.09 5.78
C LEU A 604 12.69 -0.09 4.82
N SER A 605 12.72 0.12 3.50
CA SER A 605 12.51 -0.96 2.52
C SER A 605 13.79 -1.74 2.16
N LEU A 606 14.82 -1.66 3.01
CA LEU A 606 16.07 -2.43 2.89
C LEU A 606 16.15 -3.56 3.91
N GLY A 607 15.22 -3.63 4.86
CA GLY A 607 15.07 -4.81 5.71
C GLY A 607 14.70 -6.04 4.89
N SER A 608 15.18 -7.19 5.35
CA SER A 608 14.91 -8.49 4.76
C SER A 608 13.83 -9.17 5.60
N PRO A 609 12.76 -9.74 5.01
CA PRO A 609 11.77 -10.54 5.75
C PRO A 609 12.30 -11.94 6.14
N PHE A 610 13.62 -12.07 6.25
CA PHE A 610 14.37 -13.29 6.63
C PHE A 610 15.49 -12.92 7.62
N ASP A 611 15.38 -11.75 8.25
CA ASP A 611 16.33 -11.21 9.22
C ASP A 611 15.64 -11.27 10.58
N ASP A 612 16.15 -12.09 11.51
CA ASP A 612 15.52 -12.31 12.81
C ASP A 612 16.31 -11.57 13.93
N SER A 613 17.02 -10.49 13.60
CA SER A 613 18.05 -9.91 14.48
C SER A 613 17.54 -9.00 15.62
N GLU A 614 16.37 -8.38 15.48
CA GLU A 614 15.76 -7.49 16.50
C GLU A 614 14.30 -7.88 16.76
N THR A 615 14.01 -8.38 17.96
CA THR A 615 12.78 -9.12 18.25
C THR A 615 11.53 -8.24 18.39
N ASP A 616 10.37 -8.68 17.92
CA ASP A 616 9.08 -7.98 17.99
C ASP A 616 9.11 -6.53 17.43
N SER A 617 10.04 -6.22 16.53
CA SER A 617 10.27 -4.85 16.05
C SER A 617 9.21 -4.40 15.02
N GLY A 618 8.61 -5.37 14.31
CA GLY A 618 7.43 -5.22 13.48
C GLY A 618 7.68 -4.71 12.07
N ALA A 619 6.76 -5.01 11.14
CA ALA A 619 6.85 -4.69 9.72
C ALA A 619 5.50 -4.30 9.09
N VAL A 620 5.56 -3.78 7.85
CA VAL A 620 4.40 -3.58 6.99
C VAL A 620 4.67 -4.11 5.59
N TYR A 621 3.76 -4.94 5.08
CA TYR A 621 3.74 -5.40 3.69
C TYR A 621 2.73 -4.62 2.86
N LEU A 622 3.11 -4.27 1.63
CA LEU A 622 2.26 -3.61 0.65
C LEU A 622 1.91 -4.55 -0.50
N PHE A 623 0.64 -4.58 -0.88
CA PHE A 623 0.12 -5.38 -1.99
C PHE A 623 -0.63 -4.50 -3.01
N THR A 624 -0.43 -4.80 -4.30
CA THR A 624 -1.10 -4.11 -5.41
C THR A 624 -1.77 -5.09 -6.37
N PRO A 625 -2.87 -4.70 -7.04
CA PRO A 625 -3.58 -5.56 -7.97
C PRO A 625 -2.86 -5.63 -9.30
N VAL A 626 -2.74 -6.85 -9.84
CA VAL A 626 -2.30 -7.12 -11.20
C VAL A 626 -3.42 -7.88 -11.90
N GLY A 627 -4.16 -7.18 -12.75
CA GLY A 627 -5.39 -7.70 -13.35
C GLY A 627 -6.44 -8.03 -12.28
N PHE A 628 -6.76 -9.31 -12.12
CA PHE A 628 -7.70 -9.81 -11.11
C PHE A 628 -7.03 -10.37 -9.84
N THR A 629 -5.70 -10.51 -9.84
CA THR A 629 -4.90 -11.04 -8.72
C THR A 629 -4.17 -9.91 -7.98
N TRP A 630 -3.47 -10.26 -6.90
CA TRP A 630 -2.64 -9.35 -6.10
C TRP A 630 -1.18 -9.83 -6.11
N GLU A 631 -0.23 -8.92 -5.91
CA GLU A 631 1.19 -9.24 -5.73
C GLU A 631 1.79 -8.46 -4.55
N PRO A 632 2.77 -9.03 -3.82
CA PRO A 632 3.54 -8.30 -2.82
C PRO A 632 4.50 -7.33 -3.51
N ARG A 633 4.40 -6.04 -3.20
CA ARG A 633 5.18 -4.96 -3.83
C ARG A 633 6.37 -4.51 -2.98
N THR A 634 6.22 -4.43 -1.67
CA THR A 634 7.23 -3.86 -0.77
C THR A 634 7.02 -4.38 0.65
N TYR A 635 8.13 -4.64 1.33
CA TYR A 635 8.24 -4.82 2.78
C TYR A 635 8.86 -3.54 3.37
N LEU A 636 8.37 -3.09 4.52
CA LEU A 636 8.78 -1.86 5.20
C LEU A 636 9.06 -2.13 6.67
N LYS A 637 10.20 -1.63 7.14
CA LYS A 637 10.55 -1.45 8.56
C LYS A 637 10.57 0.03 8.94
N ALA A 638 10.66 0.31 10.24
CA ALA A 638 10.95 1.64 10.75
C ALA A 638 12.32 2.15 10.22
N SER A 639 12.54 3.46 10.30
CA SER A 639 13.87 4.06 10.05
C SER A 639 14.83 3.95 11.24
N ASN A 640 14.35 3.40 12.36
CA ASN A 640 15.06 3.28 13.64
C ASN A 640 14.61 2.03 14.41
N THR A 641 14.38 0.94 13.69
CA THR A 641 14.00 -0.39 14.21
C THR A 641 14.74 -0.74 15.51
N ASP A 642 13.99 -0.98 16.58
CA ASP A 642 14.48 -1.48 17.88
C ASP A 642 13.52 -2.58 18.38
N THR A 643 14.02 -3.40 19.30
CA THR A 643 13.29 -4.51 19.90
C THR A 643 11.98 -4.06 20.55
N SER A 644 10.87 -4.72 20.19
CA SER A 644 9.52 -4.48 20.71
C SER A 644 8.91 -3.09 20.43
N ASP A 645 9.41 -2.33 19.44
CA ASP A 645 8.82 -1.05 19.02
C ASP A 645 7.41 -1.21 18.37
N GLY A 646 7.13 -2.39 17.79
CA GLY A 646 5.83 -2.75 17.21
C GLY A 646 5.43 -1.91 16.00
N PHE A 647 6.35 -1.66 15.07
CA PHE A 647 6.05 -0.97 13.82
C PHE A 647 5.01 -1.75 13.01
N GLY A 648 3.88 -1.11 12.68
CA GLY A 648 2.74 -1.80 12.04
C GLY A 648 1.59 -2.15 12.99
N ASP A 649 1.67 -1.79 14.29
CA ASP A 649 0.57 -1.97 15.25
C ASP A 649 -0.72 -1.25 14.83
N ALA A 650 -0.59 -0.12 14.11
CA ALA A 650 -1.73 0.59 13.51
C ALA A 650 -1.37 1.12 12.11
N LEU A 651 -2.34 1.08 11.18
CA LEU A 651 -2.17 1.49 9.79
C LEU A 651 -3.31 2.41 9.33
N ALA A 652 -2.99 3.37 8.48
CA ALA A 652 -3.97 4.11 7.70
C ALA A 652 -3.45 4.44 6.30
N LEU A 653 -4.35 4.39 5.31
CA LEU A 653 -4.06 4.70 3.91
C LEU A 653 -5.01 5.79 3.39
N ALA A 654 -4.48 6.82 2.75
CA ALA A 654 -5.26 7.82 2.01
C ALA A 654 -4.68 8.03 0.61
N GLY A 655 -5.30 7.38 -0.38
CA GLY A 655 -4.78 7.28 -1.74
C GLY A 655 -3.41 6.60 -1.72
N GLU A 656 -2.37 7.41 -1.95
CA GLU A 656 -0.99 6.96 -2.05
C GLU A 656 -0.19 7.13 -0.74
N ARG A 657 -0.81 7.69 0.31
CA ARG A 657 -0.14 7.97 1.59
C ARG A 657 -0.42 6.88 2.61
N LEU A 658 0.65 6.22 3.07
CA LEU A 658 0.66 5.30 4.19
C LEU A 658 1.10 6.01 5.47
N VAL A 659 0.41 5.71 6.55
CA VAL A 659 0.78 6.09 7.91
C VAL A 659 0.90 4.81 8.72
N VAL A 660 2.02 4.67 9.42
CA VAL A 660 2.32 3.50 10.27
C VAL A 660 2.56 3.97 11.70
N GLY A 661 1.82 3.39 12.64
CA GLY A 661 2.05 3.53 14.08
C GLY A 661 3.07 2.51 14.59
N ALA A 662 3.91 2.96 15.53
CA ALA A 662 4.77 2.12 16.37
C ALA A 662 4.59 2.57 17.82
N ALA A 663 3.51 2.12 18.46
CA ALA A 663 3.05 2.64 19.75
C ALA A 663 4.03 2.40 20.91
N PHE A 664 4.93 1.42 20.75
CA PHE A 664 5.88 1.01 21.78
C PHE A 664 7.27 1.68 21.64
N GLU A 665 7.45 2.47 20.57
CA GLU A 665 8.73 3.11 20.22
C GLU A 665 9.34 3.94 21.37
N GLY A 666 10.64 3.70 21.61
CA GLY A 666 11.34 4.16 22.81
C GLY A 666 11.87 5.61 22.80
N SER A 667 11.71 6.37 21.72
CA SER A 667 12.39 7.66 21.55
C SER A 667 11.79 8.75 22.45
N SER A 668 12.64 9.46 23.20
CA SER A 668 12.24 10.69 23.93
C SER A 668 12.34 11.97 23.09
N SER A 669 12.45 11.85 21.76
CA SER A 669 12.34 13.00 20.86
C SER A 669 10.90 13.48 20.72
N THR A 670 10.71 14.79 20.46
CA THR A 670 9.39 15.43 20.37
C THR A 670 9.19 16.13 19.02
N GLY A 671 7.93 16.22 18.58
CA GLY A 671 7.54 16.87 17.34
C GLY A 671 7.98 16.11 16.08
N VAL A 672 8.19 16.85 14.97
CA VAL A 672 8.46 16.27 13.65
C VAL A 672 9.95 16.37 13.32
N GLY A 673 10.54 15.26 12.86
CA GLY A 673 11.96 15.19 12.49
C GLY A 673 12.93 15.17 13.68
N GLY A 674 12.47 14.67 14.84
CA GLY A 674 13.31 14.45 16.03
C GLY A 674 14.37 13.35 15.84
N SER A 675 15.31 13.27 16.79
CA SER A 675 16.34 12.22 16.81
C SER A 675 15.71 10.87 17.16
N GLN A 676 15.66 9.99 16.16
CA GLN A 676 14.96 8.70 16.27
C GLN A 676 15.64 7.75 17.28
N PHE A 677 16.97 7.66 17.28
CA PHE A 677 17.79 6.74 18.10
C PHE A 677 17.93 7.10 19.61
N ASN A 678 16.97 7.81 20.21
CA ASN A 678 17.07 8.31 21.59
C ASN A 678 16.19 7.52 22.56
N ASN A 679 16.51 6.23 22.74
CA ASN A 679 15.60 5.22 23.29
C ASN A 679 15.55 5.26 24.83
N SER A 680 15.14 6.41 25.37
CA SER A 680 15.14 6.74 26.79
C SER A 680 13.73 6.97 27.38
N ALA A 681 12.68 6.82 26.57
CA ALA A 681 11.28 6.85 26.98
C ALA A 681 10.52 5.66 26.37
N SER A 682 10.60 4.50 27.04
CA SER A 682 9.91 3.26 26.62
C SER A 682 8.42 3.47 26.39
N ALA A 683 7.86 2.93 25.29
CA ALA A 683 6.46 3.05 24.92
C ALA A 683 5.93 4.49 24.87
N ALA A 684 6.79 5.43 24.50
CA ALA A 684 6.37 6.79 24.19
C ALA A 684 5.69 6.86 22.82
N GLY A 685 6.13 6.03 21.87
CA GLY A 685 5.48 5.75 20.61
C GLY A 685 5.75 6.77 19.50
N ALA A 686 5.72 6.32 18.25
CA ALA A 686 6.03 7.10 17.06
C ALA A 686 5.06 6.83 15.91
N VAL A 687 5.03 7.75 14.93
CA VAL A 687 4.32 7.57 13.66
C VAL A 687 5.24 7.91 12.49
N TYR A 688 5.20 7.05 11.48
CA TYR A 688 5.97 7.16 10.25
C TYR A 688 5.02 7.43 9.09
N ALA A 689 5.34 8.45 8.29
CA ALA A 689 4.58 8.79 7.10
C ALA A 689 5.40 8.45 5.85
N PHE A 690 4.76 7.72 4.93
CA PHE A 690 5.33 7.31 3.66
C PHE A 690 4.36 7.65 2.53
N ASP A 691 4.89 8.12 1.40
CA ASP A 691 4.14 8.19 0.15
C ASP A 691 4.55 6.97 -0.69
N VAL A 692 3.61 6.04 -0.86
CA VAL A 692 3.84 4.63 -1.27
C VAL A 692 3.06 4.21 -2.52
N GLY A 693 2.03 4.95 -2.89
CA GLY A 693 1.25 4.68 -4.09
C GLY A 693 1.85 5.35 -5.31
N PHE A 694 1.72 4.67 -6.45
CA PHE A 694 1.87 5.26 -7.77
C PHE A 694 0.84 4.61 -8.69
N TRP A 695 -0.26 5.32 -8.96
CA TRP A 695 -0.94 5.44 -10.25
C TRP A 695 -1.90 6.64 -10.25
N GLU A 696 -1.39 7.83 -10.55
CA GLU A 696 -2.26 8.95 -10.93
C GLU A 696 -2.69 8.87 -12.41
N LEU A 697 -3.92 9.33 -12.67
CA LEU A 697 -4.45 9.92 -13.92
C LEU A 697 -3.57 9.79 -15.18
N VAL A 698 -4.02 9.03 -16.18
CA VAL A 698 -3.38 8.98 -17.51
C VAL A 698 -3.56 10.31 -18.25
N PRO A 699 -2.50 11.10 -18.52
CA PRO A 699 -2.61 12.32 -19.31
C PRO A 699 -2.31 12.01 -20.78
N GLY A 700 -3.26 12.30 -21.67
CA GLY A 700 -2.95 12.56 -23.08
C GLY A 700 -3.01 11.37 -24.05
N CYS A 701 -4.20 10.86 -24.33
CA CYS A 701 -4.48 10.29 -25.65
C CYS A 701 -4.32 11.39 -26.72
N PHE A 702 -3.16 11.54 -27.38
CA PHE A 702 -3.01 12.18 -28.72
C PHE A 702 -1.56 12.10 -29.27
N ALA A 703 -1.21 10.98 -29.91
CA ALA A 703 -0.17 10.93 -30.95
C ALA A 703 -0.43 9.73 -31.88
N ASN A 704 -0.60 9.99 -33.18
CA ASN A 704 -0.68 9.03 -34.31
C ASN A 704 -1.48 7.71 -34.08
N PRO A 705 -2.72 7.60 -34.56
CA PRO A 705 -3.45 6.34 -34.48
C PRO A 705 -2.97 5.34 -35.55
N ALA A 706 -2.94 4.05 -35.21
CA ALA A 706 -2.90 2.97 -36.20
C ALA A 706 -4.24 2.89 -36.95
N LEU A 707 -4.33 2.09 -38.03
CA LEU A 707 -5.56 1.96 -38.81
C LEU A 707 -5.93 0.50 -39.11
N ILE A 708 -7.18 0.12 -38.86
CA ILE A 708 -7.73 -1.16 -39.30
C ILE A 708 -8.31 -0.99 -40.72
N LEU A 709 -7.75 -1.76 -41.66
CA LEU A 709 -8.18 -1.83 -43.05
C LEU A 709 -8.98 -3.12 -43.28
N ALA A 710 -10.30 -3.06 -43.12
CA ALA A 710 -11.19 -4.21 -43.34
C ALA A 710 -12.15 -4.03 -44.53
N PRO A 711 -12.68 -5.13 -45.09
CA PRO A 711 -13.79 -5.08 -46.04
C PRO A 711 -15.03 -4.42 -45.44
N ALA A 712 -15.61 -3.43 -46.14
CA ALA A 712 -16.83 -2.74 -45.73
C ALA A 712 -18.11 -3.60 -45.93
N ARG A 713 -18.20 -4.72 -45.21
CA ARG A 713 -19.34 -5.65 -45.20
C ARG A 713 -19.54 -6.27 -43.81
N SER A 714 -20.76 -6.72 -43.54
CA SER A 714 -21.02 -7.69 -42.46
C SER A 714 -20.16 -8.93 -42.65
N ALA A 715 -19.86 -9.59 -41.52
CA ALA A 715 -19.23 -10.90 -41.51
C ALA A 715 -20.29 -12.01 -41.43
N TYR A 716 -19.92 -13.23 -41.81
CA TYR A 716 -20.83 -14.36 -41.93
C TYR A 716 -20.41 -15.57 -41.08
N MET A 717 -21.39 -16.34 -40.62
CA MET A 717 -21.16 -17.64 -39.98
C MET A 717 -20.43 -18.62 -40.92
N ASP A 718 -19.59 -19.50 -40.35
CA ASP A 718 -18.66 -20.40 -41.06
C ASP A 718 -17.60 -19.68 -41.94
N GLU A 719 -17.40 -18.38 -41.79
CA GLU A 719 -16.39 -17.63 -42.54
C GLU A 719 -15.12 -17.30 -41.71
N THR A 720 -14.01 -17.11 -42.43
CA THR A 720 -12.83 -16.42 -41.90
C THR A 720 -12.81 -15.00 -42.44
N PHE A 721 -13.22 -14.04 -41.60
CA PHE A 721 -13.16 -12.63 -41.91
C PHE A 721 -11.70 -12.16 -41.89
N ARG A 722 -11.27 -11.38 -42.88
CA ARG A 722 -9.88 -10.94 -43.02
C ARG A 722 -9.79 -9.42 -43.07
N PHE A 723 -8.78 -8.87 -42.42
CA PHE A 723 -8.50 -7.44 -42.38
C PHE A 723 -6.98 -7.22 -42.28
N GLN A 724 -6.53 -5.97 -42.38
CA GLN A 724 -5.13 -5.60 -42.16
C GLN A 724 -5.02 -4.54 -41.07
N ILE A 725 -3.90 -4.55 -40.35
CA ILE A 725 -3.54 -3.49 -39.41
C ILE A 725 -2.40 -2.69 -40.05
N GLN A 726 -2.57 -1.37 -40.11
CA GLN A 726 -1.57 -0.44 -40.62
C GLN A 726 -1.00 0.43 -39.48
N GLY A 727 0.33 0.36 -39.29
CA GLY A 727 1.08 1.36 -38.54
C GLY A 727 1.29 2.61 -39.41
N ASN A 728 0.99 3.79 -38.87
CA ASN A 728 1.05 5.06 -39.59
C ASN A 728 2.40 5.78 -39.45
N SER A 729 3.10 5.60 -38.32
CA SER A 729 4.51 6.00 -38.13
C SER A 729 5.43 4.80 -37.86
N ILE A 730 4.94 3.71 -37.29
CA ILE A 730 5.69 2.46 -37.08
C ILE A 730 5.64 1.62 -38.36
N THR A 731 6.82 1.34 -38.94
CA THR A 731 6.94 0.55 -40.20
C THR A 731 7.45 -0.88 -40.00
N THR A 732 7.98 -1.18 -38.82
CA THR A 732 8.55 -2.49 -38.45
C THR A 732 8.28 -2.75 -36.98
N GLY A 733 7.74 -3.92 -36.64
CA GLY A 733 7.39 -4.23 -35.26
C GLY A 733 6.38 -5.38 -35.19
N PHE A 734 5.43 -5.29 -34.26
CA PHE A 734 4.29 -6.22 -34.16
C PHE A 734 2.97 -5.45 -34.11
N ALA A 735 1.91 -6.04 -34.67
CA ALA A 735 0.53 -5.63 -34.42
C ALA A 735 -0.15 -6.65 -33.51
N ALA A 736 -1.03 -6.17 -32.62
CA ALA A 736 -1.92 -6.98 -31.80
C ALA A 736 -3.39 -6.58 -32.08
N SER A 737 -4.28 -7.56 -32.26
CA SER A 737 -5.71 -7.34 -32.51
C SER A 737 -6.59 -7.74 -31.31
N TYR A 738 -7.66 -6.98 -31.05
CA TYR A 738 -8.64 -7.20 -29.99
C TYR A 738 -10.07 -7.20 -30.54
N TYR A 739 -10.95 -7.99 -29.91
CA TYR A 739 -12.32 -8.26 -30.38
C TYR A 739 -13.32 -8.17 -29.21
N GLY A 740 -14.40 -7.39 -29.33
CA GLY A 740 -15.46 -7.28 -28.30
C GLY A 740 -16.86 -7.11 -28.90
N VAL A 741 -17.94 -7.24 -28.14
CA VAL A 741 -19.33 -7.17 -28.65
C VAL A 741 -20.00 -5.82 -28.34
N LEU A 742 -20.70 -5.24 -29.32
CA LEU A 742 -21.34 -3.93 -29.18
C LEU A 742 -22.59 -3.99 -28.31
N GLY A 743 -22.63 -3.13 -27.30
CA GLY A 743 -23.52 -3.25 -26.14
C GLY A 743 -22.68 -3.28 -24.86
N THR A 744 -21.50 -3.91 -24.91
CA THR A 744 -20.37 -3.50 -24.08
C THR A 744 -19.92 -2.12 -24.57
N ASN A 745 -19.83 -1.15 -23.67
CA ASN A 745 -19.47 0.22 -24.05
C ASN A 745 -17.95 0.38 -24.06
N VAL A 746 -17.27 -0.31 -24.99
CA VAL A 746 -15.82 -0.20 -25.22
C VAL A 746 -15.44 1.12 -25.91
N SER A 747 -15.74 2.23 -25.23
CA SER A 747 -14.72 3.28 -25.08
C SER A 747 -13.66 2.70 -24.15
N GLY A 748 -12.47 2.41 -24.67
CA GLY A 748 -11.43 1.70 -23.92
C GLY A 748 -10.97 2.47 -22.66
N CYS A 749 -11.53 2.10 -21.52
CA CYS A 749 -11.13 2.32 -20.12
C CYS A 749 -12.26 1.67 -19.28
N GLY A 750 -11.94 0.68 -18.44
CA GLY A 750 -12.95 -0.23 -17.88
C GLY A 750 -13.94 0.40 -16.89
N THR A 751 -15.18 -0.09 -16.88
CA THR A 751 -16.18 0.06 -15.79
C THR A 751 -17.16 -1.13 -15.86
N LEU A 752 -17.80 -1.49 -14.74
CA LEU A 752 -18.62 -2.69 -14.55
C LEU A 752 -19.77 -2.87 -15.58
N LEU A 753 -20.17 -4.13 -15.78
CA LEU A 753 -21.42 -4.52 -16.43
C LEU A 753 -22.37 -5.24 -15.45
N GLY A 754 -23.66 -4.95 -15.58
CA GLY A 754 -24.74 -5.58 -14.83
C GLY A 754 -25.41 -6.75 -15.56
N LEU A 755 -26.37 -7.38 -14.88
CA LEU A 755 -27.00 -8.66 -15.23
C LEU A 755 -27.60 -8.75 -16.65
N GLY A 756 -27.23 -9.83 -17.38
CA GLY A 756 -27.89 -10.20 -18.64
C GLY A 756 -27.26 -11.35 -19.44
N GLU A 757 -25.98 -11.70 -19.21
CA GLU A 757 -25.16 -12.42 -20.20
C GLU A 757 -24.73 -13.86 -19.84
N GLU A 758 -25.63 -14.68 -19.27
CA GLU A 758 -25.38 -16.12 -19.05
C GLU A 758 -25.13 -16.94 -20.34
N LEU A 759 -25.21 -16.31 -21.53
CA LEU A 759 -24.93 -16.94 -22.82
C LEU A 759 -23.51 -16.69 -23.38
N LEU A 760 -22.73 -15.79 -22.78
CA LEU A 760 -21.38 -15.45 -23.29
C LEU A 760 -20.36 -16.59 -23.07
N LEU A 761 -20.54 -17.36 -21.98
CA LEU A 761 -19.72 -18.51 -21.59
C LEU A 761 -19.65 -19.65 -22.62
N LEU A 762 -20.57 -19.70 -23.59
CA LEU A 762 -20.57 -20.74 -24.63
C LEU A 762 -19.78 -20.38 -25.90
N LEU A 763 -19.32 -19.13 -26.04
CA LEU A 763 -18.70 -18.61 -27.26
C LEU A 763 -17.20 -18.30 -27.12
N ALA A 764 -16.72 -18.06 -25.89
CA ALA A 764 -15.28 -17.89 -25.61
C ALA A 764 -14.94 -18.35 -24.17
N PRO A 765 -14.64 -19.64 -23.94
CA PRO A 765 -14.18 -20.15 -22.64
C PRO A 765 -12.70 -19.85 -22.37
N GLN A 766 -12.08 -18.94 -23.14
CA GLN A 766 -10.70 -18.47 -23.10
C GLN A 766 -10.70 -17.00 -23.58
N PRO A 767 -9.71 -16.16 -23.19
CA PRO A 767 -9.76 -14.72 -23.42
C PRO A 767 -9.74 -14.31 -24.90
N THR A 768 -10.09 -13.05 -25.13
CA THR A 768 -9.99 -12.30 -26.39
C THR A 768 -8.79 -12.75 -27.22
N LEU A 769 -9.03 -13.26 -28.43
CA LEU A 769 -7.99 -13.82 -29.27
C LEU A 769 -6.98 -12.74 -29.68
N VAL A 770 -5.81 -12.68 -29.03
CA VAL A 770 -4.71 -11.84 -29.48
C VAL A 770 -3.96 -12.58 -30.58
N SER A 771 -4.12 -12.13 -31.82
CA SER A 771 -3.21 -12.44 -32.91
C SER A 771 -2.05 -11.44 -32.87
N VAL A 772 -0.82 -11.91 -33.11
CA VAL A 772 0.40 -11.10 -33.11
C VAL A 772 1.15 -11.33 -34.41
N GLU A 773 0.99 -10.41 -35.35
CA GLU A 773 1.56 -10.52 -36.70
C GLU A 773 2.71 -9.52 -36.90
N PRO A 774 3.84 -9.92 -37.54
CA PRO A 774 4.98 -9.04 -37.75
C PRO A 774 4.64 -7.91 -38.73
N LEU A 775 4.78 -6.67 -38.27
CA LEU A 775 4.57 -5.50 -39.10
C LEU A 775 5.69 -5.41 -40.15
N THR A 776 5.35 -5.64 -41.42
CA THR A 776 6.30 -5.63 -42.53
C THR A 776 6.00 -4.48 -43.48
N GLY A 777 6.77 -3.39 -43.37
CA GLY A 777 6.56 -2.19 -44.20
C GLY A 777 5.31 -1.40 -43.80
N GLY A 778 4.96 -1.43 -42.51
CA GLY A 778 3.79 -0.74 -41.95
C GLY A 778 2.50 -1.54 -41.95
N LEU A 779 2.49 -2.81 -42.39
CA LEU A 779 1.29 -3.65 -42.49
C LEU A 779 1.45 -5.01 -41.80
N ALA A 780 0.35 -5.49 -41.21
CA ALA A 780 0.13 -6.87 -40.77
C ALA A 780 -1.20 -7.40 -41.34
N ASP A 781 -1.24 -8.67 -41.75
CA ASP A 781 -2.43 -9.36 -42.27
C ASP A 781 -3.11 -10.16 -41.16
N GLU A 782 -4.40 -9.93 -40.91
CA GLU A 782 -5.11 -10.50 -39.77
C GLU A 782 -6.39 -11.26 -40.15
N THR A 783 -6.77 -12.23 -39.30
CA THR A 783 -7.97 -13.07 -39.54
C THR A 783 -8.77 -13.40 -38.29
N LEU A 784 -10.09 -13.28 -38.39
CA LEU A 784 -11.08 -13.69 -37.39
C LEU A 784 -11.93 -14.84 -37.94
N ALA A 785 -11.89 -16.00 -37.29
CA ALA A 785 -12.77 -17.12 -37.63
C ALA A 785 -14.12 -16.99 -36.89
N ILE A 786 -15.24 -17.06 -37.63
CA ILE A 786 -16.58 -16.92 -37.08
C ILE A 786 -17.29 -18.28 -37.11
N PRO A 787 -17.51 -18.93 -35.95
CA PRO A 787 -18.15 -20.23 -35.92
C PRO A 787 -19.63 -20.12 -36.29
N ASN A 788 -20.19 -21.15 -36.93
CA ASN A 788 -21.61 -21.23 -37.22
C ASN A 788 -22.41 -21.65 -35.99
N LEU A 789 -22.75 -20.63 -35.20
CA LEU A 789 -23.56 -20.73 -33.99
C LEU A 789 -24.71 -19.73 -34.10
N PRO A 790 -25.98 -20.20 -34.12
CA PRO A 790 -27.14 -19.31 -34.26
C PRO A 790 -27.26 -18.20 -33.22
N SER A 791 -26.60 -18.34 -32.06
CA SER A 791 -26.47 -17.31 -31.03
C SER A 791 -25.65 -16.08 -31.47
N LEU A 792 -24.87 -16.16 -32.56
CA LEU A 792 -24.12 -15.05 -33.13
C LEU A 792 -24.94 -14.20 -34.14
N GLU A 793 -26.18 -14.59 -34.46
CA GLU A 793 -26.95 -13.89 -35.50
C GLU A 793 -27.31 -12.45 -35.08
N GLY A 794 -26.83 -11.46 -35.84
CA GLY A 794 -27.07 -10.04 -35.54
C GLY A 794 -26.17 -9.44 -34.47
N ILE A 795 -25.24 -10.21 -33.89
CA ILE A 795 -24.22 -9.68 -32.98
C ILE A 795 -23.28 -8.75 -33.75
N ARG A 796 -22.97 -7.58 -33.17
CA ARG A 796 -21.92 -6.70 -33.68
C ARG A 796 -20.64 -6.89 -32.89
N VAL A 797 -19.52 -6.99 -33.60
CA VAL A 797 -18.17 -7.09 -33.04
C VAL A 797 -17.41 -5.80 -33.33
N THR A 798 -16.78 -5.23 -32.31
CA THR A 798 -15.83 -4.12 -32.42
C THR A 798 -14.42 -4.70 -32.48
N LEU A 799 -13.68 -4.36 -33.54
CA LEU A 799 -12.25 -4.64 -33.67
C LEU A 799 -11.44 -3.45 -33.16
N GLN A 800 -10.39 -3.69 -32.38
CA GLN A 800 -9.34 -2.70 -32.09
C GLN A 800 -7.97 -3.32 -32.32
N ALA A 801 -6.96 -2.48 -32.50
CA ALA A 801 -5.60 -2.91 -32.77
C ALA A 801 -4.57 -1.95 -32.19
N LEU A 802 -3.48 -2.52 -31.69
CA LEU A 802 -2.27 -1.87 -31.19
C LEU A 802 -1.10 -2.23 -32.13
N VAL A 803 -0.20 -1.29 -32.38
CA VAL A 803 1.08 -1.51 -33.08
C VAL A 803 2.22 -1.09 -32.16
N VAL A 804 3.28 -1.89 -32.10
CA VAL A 804 4.46 -1.65 -31.24
C VAL A 804 5.75 -1.77 -32.07
N ASP A 805 6.61 -0.76 -32.04
CA ASP A 805 7.94 -0.79 -32.66
C ASP A 805 8.92 -1.62 -31.82
N THR A 806 9.55 -2.62 -32.42
CA THR A 806 10.43 -3.57 -31.70
C THR A 806 11.81 -3.02 -31.32
N SER A 807 12.14 -1.79 -31.71
CA SER A 807 13.46 -1.17 -31.46
C SER A 807 13.41 0.05 -30.53
N SER A 808 12.26 0.72 -30.48
CA SER A 808 12.02 1.95 -29.73
C SER A 808 10.86 1.85 -28.74
N PHE A 809 10.08 0.76 -28.79
CA PHE A 809 8.87 0.53 -27.99
C PHE A 809 7.79 1.62 -28.17
N ALA A 810 7.89 2.46 -29.20
CA ALA A 810 6.84 3.38 -29.59
C ALA A 810 5.56 2.60 -29.93
N THR A 811 4.40 3.17 -29.58
CA THR A 811 3.09 2.52 -29.74
C THR A 811 2.09 3.38 -30.51
N GLU A 812 1.19 2.71 -31.24
CA GLU A 812 0.06 3.34 -31.94
C GLU A 812 -1.23 2.53 -31.74
N PHE A 813 -2.34 3.22 -31.49
CA PHE A 813 -3.65 2.59 -31.27
C PHE A 813 -4.62 2.95 -32.40
N SER A 814 -5.40 1.99 -32.86
CA SER A 814 -6.44 2.23 -33.87
C SER A 814 -7.79 2.57 -33.24
N GLN A 815 -8.65 3.22 -34.02
CA GLN A 815 -10.06 3.39 -33.65
C GLN A 815 -10.82 2.07 -33.79
N GLY A 816 -11.83 1.89 -32.93
CA GLY A 816 -12.73 0.74 -33.00
C GLY A 816 -13.46 0.64 -34.34
N LEU A 817 -13.43 -0.53 -34.98
CA LEU A 817 -14.15 -0.83 -36.22
C LEU A 817 -15.27 -1.84 -35.97
N GLU A 818 -16.52 -1.45 -36.23
CA GLU A 818 -17.69 -2.31 -36.06
C GLU A 818 -17.95 -3.24 -37.27
N ILE A 819 -18.28 -4.50 -36.99
CA ILE A 819 -18.72 -5.50 -37.98
C ILE A 819 -19.92 -6.28 -37.41
N GLU A 820 -21.02 -6.35 -38.17
CA GLU A 820 -22.20 -7.16 -37.82
C GLU A 820 -22.04 -8.60 -38.34
N ILE A 821 -22.33 -9.61 -37.52
CA ILE A 821 -22.36 -11.03 -37.90
C ILE A 821 -23.75 -11.38 -38.45
N ARG A 822 -23.78 -12.10 -39.57
CA ARG A 822 -24.97 -12.57 -40.28
C ARG A 822 -24.90 -14.08 -40.53
N PRO A 823 -26.05 -14.75 -40.73
CA PRO A 823 -26.09 -16.18 -41.04
C PRO A 823 -25.78 -16.46 -42.53
#